data_AF-A0A954JAM2-F1
#
_entry.id   AF-A0A954JAM2-F1
#
_cell.length_a   1.000
_cell.length_b   1.000
_cell.length_c   1.000
_cell.angle_alpha   90.00
_cell.angle_beta   90.00
_cell.angle_gamma   90.00
#
_symmetry.space_group_name_H-M   'P 1'
#
loop_
_entity.id
_entity.type
_entity.pdbx_description
1 polymer ?
#
loop_
_entity_poly.entity_id
_entity_poly.type
_entity_poly.pdbx_seq_one_letter_code
_entity_poly.pdbx_strand_id
1 'polypeptide(L)'
;LYGMSTFESAQVVSRTLLAWQAAGAEAQNLAFWREHVDLFDSQLTYHNIVSVLLDKRDLNSSLGLLMQWLSQVDETDSVQFDETFSVSLLEWSQLLRNSQLSLEEMFEKYRRVIDLLDANAGHRWGVPRLMLEDANPPANVEDDQAWWDEPATESAWDEEDEANPFSAAYEGVTFRDSADDGQEGPLSDGGISNENNEFEQMGRLYDPQLKFLQSVAELSQQTIIVAARLLDPQAEPHQLSRDAIDQHVARLSRELQRFERELGQLLHELHIKQIAPPSGSHDANVEFDIQLQSKLYLMHNVIWTMTRMRFIRRLADSLLYDAQTSKHKKESWLTELLHAVLTHDVTQIKTMLPRTLQRLARRKLLYVPLESGGTPRSISDAQELHALLRFLVTALPALGLYRETWQVMVIAYEMERGSRPRGPAITEFDRLFRLALSNTLTNMLKSARQWKSGKVDDTELLDILNEVVEHYRGLWIRHSETMRLSAAEALHKKRVWESICNFIHQYGHDLFHARNLTLGYIRAIVQTGLDEFLDYLEESEDPLHPSPLIADLRAETLDPAEVASQLETIYGILIDKFDRFLEYNSTTTHSDYGERFDCFLDFVRLEAAYDRDDWNCMPHKIAHESLIDIGRLQAAEAWERIFAIKTAEDADRHLTRLHNLEQIYGVKLPALKDRIEERFVKPLAINRMLALVRQVMEADDEQVRKNHFDDLRVLIEQYQAGTSGTGLEVPEWLRVLDQELRNYEAPEQITNDPYGEQLIIPVTINLREMRRQLRTWDEDLTPNARKQSKRPHDKS
;
A
#
# COMPACT_ATOMS: atom_id res chain seq x y z
N LEU A 1 15.95 -32.13 -6.58
CA LEU A 1 15.76 -32.35 -5.13
C LEU A 1 14.36 -31.90 -4.69
N TYR A 2 13.94 -30.67 -4.97
CA TYR A 2 12.58 -30.14 -4.66
C TYR A 2 11.40 -30.98 -5.18
N GLY A 3 11.54 -31.60 -6.37
CA GLY A 3 10.52 -32.49 -6.95
C GLY A 3 10.35 -33.85 -6.26
N MET A 4 11.39 -34.34 -5.57
CA MET A 4 11.30 -35.62 -4.83
C MET A 4 10.66 -35.41 -3.46
N SER A 5 11.04 -34.35 -2.74
CA SER A 5 10.43 -34.01 -1.45
C SER A 5 8.94 -33.72 -1.59
N THR A 6 8.54 -32.95 -2.61
CA THR A 6 7.11 -32.70 -2.91
C THR A 6 6.34 -33.99 -3.21
N PHE A 7 6.94 -34.94 -3.95
CA PHE A 7 6.31 -36.24 -4.23
C PHE A 7 6.18 -37.11 -2.97
N GLU A 8 7.21 -37.15 -2.12
CA GLU A 8 7.20 -37.89 -0.85
C GLU A 8 6.17 -37.31 0.12
N SER A 9 6.15 -35.99 0.30
CA SER A 9 5.11 -35.30 1.09
C SER A 9 3.71 -35.62 0.54
N ALA A 10 3.50 -35.56 -0.79
CA ALA A 10 2.21 -35.89 -1.39
C ALA A 10 1.78 -37.35 -1.17
N GLN A 11 2.71 -38.31 -1.13
CA GLN A 11 2.40 -39.69 -0.78
C GLN A 11 1.98 -39.84 0.68
N VAL A 12 2.68 -39.17 1.60
CA VAL A 12 2.33 -39.16 3.03
C VAL A 12 0.94 -38.55 3.21
N VAL A 13 0.70 -37.37 2.63
CA VAL A 13 -0.61 -36.70 2.64
C VAL A 13 -1.71 -37.62 2.09
N SER A 14 -1.51 -38.22 0.92
CA SER A 14 -2.48 -39.13 0.30
C SER A 14 -2.82 -40.33 1.19
N ARG A 15 -1.82 -40.97 1.80
CA ARG A 15 -2.03 -42.10 2.72
C ARG A 15 -2.79 -41.68 3.97
N THR A 16 -2.41 -40.56 4.58
CA THR A 16 -3.06 -40.04 5.78
C THR A 16 -4.50 -39.62 5.50
N LEU A 17 -4.77 -38.99 4.36
CA LEU A 17 -6.13 -38.62 3.95
C LEU A 17 -6.99 -39.84 3.62
N LEU A 18 -6.42 -40.90 3.02
CA LEU A 18 -7.12 -42.17 2.81
C LEU A 18 -7.48 -42.84 4.14
N ALA A 19 -6.55 -42.83 5.12
CA ALA A 19 -6.80 -43.34 6.47
C ALA A 19 -7.87 -42.51 7.19
N TRP A 20 -7.82 -41.18 7.05
CA TRP A 20 -8.80 -40.26 7.60
C TRP A 20 -10.20 -40.48 7.02
N GLN A 21 -10.29 -40.66 5.69
CA GLN A 21 -11.54 -41.00 5.02
C GLN A 21 -12.09 -42.36 5.47
N ALA A 22 -11.23 -43.35 5.69
CA ALA A 22 -11.62 -44.67 6.16
C ALA A 22 -12.11 -44.68 7.62
N ALA A 23 -11.60 -43.77 8.47
CA ALA A 23 -11.98 -43.64 9.87
C ALA A 23 -13.38 -43.01 10.10
N GLY A 24 -13.97 -42.37 9.08
CA GLY A 24 -15.37 -41.91 9.11
C GLY A 24 -15.67 -40.91 10.24
N ALA A 25 -16.53 -41.28 11.19
CA ALA A 25 -16.96 -40.40 12.29
C ALA A 25 -15.94 -40.26 13.43
N GLU A 26 -15.02 -41.22 13.60
CA GLU A 26 -13.89 -41.11 14.54
C GLU A 26 -12.81 -40.13 14.05
N ALA A 27 -12.88 -39.77 12.76
CA ALA A 27 -11.93 -38.90 12.07
C ALA A 27 -12.07 -37.40 12.43
N GLN A 28 -13.17 -37.00 13.07
CA GLN A 28 -13.39 -35.62 13.58
C GLN A 28 -12.74 -35.39 14.96
N ASN A 29 -12.04 -36.40 15.49
CA ASN A 29 -11.47 -36.35 16.82
C ASN A 29 -9.96 -36.06 16.73
N LEU A 30 -9.48 -35.12 17.54
CA LEU A 30 -8.05 -34.75 17.67
C LEU A 30 -7.14 -35.97 17.95
N ALA A 31 -7.70 -37.06 18.47
CA ALA A 31 -7.00 -38.31 18.71
C ALA A 31 -6.44 -38.95 17.42
N PHE A 32 -7.18 -38.92 16.31
CA PHE A 32 -6.73 -39.49 15.04
C PHE A 32 -5.46 -38.79 14.55
N TRP A 33 -5.48 -37.45 14.56
CA TRP A 33 -4.34 -36.65 14.10
C TRP A 33 -3.11 -36.88 14.98
N ARG A 34 -3.28 -36.96 16.31
CA ARG A 34 -2.18 -37.28 17.24
C ARG A 34 -1.47 -38.60 16.94
N GLU A 35 -2.18 -39.62 16.47
CA GLU A 35 -1.58 -40.91 16.11
C GLU A 35 -0.80 -40.88 14.78
N HIS A 36 -1.05 -39.88 13.94
CA HIS A 36 -0.47 -39.77 12.59
C HIS A 36 0.50 -38.59 12.44
N VAL A 37 0.64 -37.73 13.45
CA VAL A 37 1.57 -36.57 13.43
C VAL A 37 3.01 -37.00 13.23
N ASP A 38 3.43 -38.14 13.76
CA ASP A 38 4.81 -38.67 13.61
C ASP A 38 5.19 -38.96 12.14
N LEU A 39 4.20 -39.03 11.24
CA LEU A 39 4.42 -39.20 9.80
C LEU A 39 4.72 -37.87 9.09
N PHE A 40 4.51 -36.72 9.75
CA PHE A 40 4.65 -35.40 9.16
C PHE A 40 6.09 -34.92 9.29
N ASP A 41 6.91 -35.29 8.31
CA ASP A 41 8.35 -35.04 8.26
C ASP A 41 8.74 -33.68 7.65
N SER A 42 7.78 -32.94 7.10
CA SER A 42 8.03 -31.77 6.27
C SER A 42 6.91 -30.75 6.36
N GLN A 43 7.29 -29.47 6.20
CA GLN A 43 6.38 -28.34 6.20
C GLN A 43 5.25 -28.46 5.15
N LEU A 44 5.58 -28.96 3.95
CA LEU A 44 4.61 -29.19 2.87
C LEU A 44 3.52 -30.20 3.27
N THR A 45 3.88 -31.22 4.05
CA THR A 45 2.92 -32.20 4.56
C THR A 45 1.94 -31.54 5.53
N TYR A 46 2.43 -30.71 6.46
CA TYR A 46 1.57 -29.94 7.36
C TYR A 46 0.64 -28.99 6.60
N HIS A 47 1.19 -28.17 5.69
CA HIS A 47 0.40 -27.22 4.91
C HIS A 47 -0.70 -27.91 4.10
N ASN A 48 -0.38 -28.97 3.35
CA ASN A 48 -1.37 -29.68 2.53
C ASN A 48 -2.48 -30.32 3.36
N ILE A 49 -2.16 -30.90 4.52
CA ILE A 49 -3.18 -31.50 5.40
C ILE A 49 -4.04 -30.43 6.05
N VAL A 50 -3.44 -29.34 6.53
CA VAL A 50 -4.16 -28.20 7.10
C VAL A 50 -5.09 -27.59 6.05
N SER A 51 -4.61 -27.37 4.82
CA SER A 51 -5.45 -26.88 3.71
C SER A 51 -6.66 -27.78 3.46
N VAL A 52 -6.48 -29.11 3.39
CA VAL A 52 -7.60 -30.05 3.23
C VAL A 52 -8.58 -30.01 4.42
N LEU A 53 -8.09 -29.77 5.65
CA LEU A 53 -8.96 -29.61 6.82
C LEU A 53 -9.74 -28.29 6.80
N LEU A 54 -9.11 -27.20 6.33
CA LEU A 54 -9.74 -25.90 6.16
C LEU A 54 -10.82 -25.96 5.06
N ASP A 55 -10.55 -26.63 3.92
CA ASP A 55 -11.55 -26.93 2.88
C ASP A 55 -12.77 -27.67 3.43
N LYS A 56 -12.54 -28.58 4.39
CA LYS A 56 -13.59 -29.34 5.08
C LYS A 56 -14.23 -28.59 6.25
N ARG A 57 -13.77 -27.37 6.53
CA ARG A 57 -14.21 -26.48 7.62
C ARG A 57 -14.06 -27.09 9.01
N ASP A 58 -13.10 -28.00 9.20
CA ASP A 58 -12.78 -28.54 10.52
C ASP A 58 -11.78 -27.64 11.25
N LEU A 59 -12.32 -26.59 11.88
CA LEU A 59 -11.54 -25.57 12.59
C LEU A 59 -10.79 -26.09 13.82
N ASN A 60 -11.25 -27.18 14.43
CA ASN A 60 -10.61 -27.67 15.66
C ASN A 60 -9.39 -28.51 15.33
N SER A 61 -9.50 -29.41 14.35
CA SER A 61 -8.38 -30.25 13.91
C SER A 61 -7.31 -29.41 13.21
N SER A 62 -7.70 -28.46 12.35
CA SER A 62 -6.74 -27.59 11.67
C SER A 62 -5.97 -26.71 12.65
N LEU A 63 -6.64 -26.12 13.65
CA LEU A 63 -5.96 -25.36 14.71
C LEU A 63 -4.99 -26.24 15.51
N GLY A 64 -5.40 -27.47 15.85
CA GLY A 64 -4.55 -28.41 16.57
C GLY A 64 -3.26 -28.74 15.80
N LEU A 65 -3.38 -28.99 14.49
CA LEU A 65 -2.24 -29.24 13.61
C LEU A 65 -1.38 -27.99 13.36
N LEU A 66 -1.97 -26.81 13.27
CA LEU A 66 -1.22 -25.55 13.21
C LEU A 66 -0.36 -25.37 14.46
N MET A 67 -0.92 -25.58 15.66
CA MET A 67 -0.14 -25.46 16.90
C MET A 67 0.96 -26.53 16.98
N GLN A 68 0.68 -27.75 16.53
CA GLN A 68 1.69 -28.81 16.44
C GLN A 68 2.80 -28.44 15.47
N TRP A 69 2.47 -27.96 14.27
CA TRP A 69 3.45 -27.49 13.29
C TRP A 69 4.34 -26.41 13.91
N LEU A 70 3.74 -25.40 14.55
CA LEU A 70 4.47 -24.31 15.19
C LEU A 70 5.44 -24.78 16.28
N SER A 71 5.07 -25.81 17.05
CA SER A 71 5.93 -26.44 18.07
C SER A 71 7.06 -27.28 17.46
N GLN A 72 6.82 -27.95 16.33
CA GLN A 72 7.78 -28.87 15.70
C GLN A 72 8.92 -28.16 14.96
N VAL A 73 8.74 -26.89 14.60
CA VAL A 73 9.79 -26.06 13.97
C VAL A 73 11.04 -25.98 14.85
N ASP A 74 10.90 -25.96 16.19
CA ASP A 74 12.06 -25.88 17.10
C ASP A 74 12.72 -27.25 17.34
N GLU A 75 12.00 -28.33 17.03
CA GLU A 75 12.43 -29.71 17.30
C GLU A 75 13.10 -30.37 16.10
N THR A 76 12.79 -29.93 14.87
CA THR A 76 13.22 -30.63 13.64
C THR A 76 13.65 -29.66 12.54
N ASP A 77 14.87 -29.81 12.02
CA ASP A 77 15.40 -28.99 10.90
C ASP A 77 14.62 -29.16 9.58
N SER A 78 13.82 -30.23 9.44
CA SER A 78 13.02 -30.51 8.24
C SER A 78 11.70 -29.74 8.18
N VAL A 79 11.22 -29.23 9.32
CA VAL A 79 9.99 -28.46 9.42
C VAL A 79 10.36 -26.99 9.53
N GLN A 80 10.31 -26.28 8.40
CA GLN A 80 10.63 -24.86 8.37
C GLN A 80 9.41 -24.01 8.76
N PHE A 81 9.68 -22.82 9.28
CA PHE A 81 8.70 -21.78 9.50
C PHE A 81 8.77 -20.77 8.37
N ASP A 82 7.71 -20.70 7.59
CA ASP A 82 7.62 -19.78 6.47
C ASP A 82 6.24 -19.10 6.43
N GLU A 83 5.99 -18.42 5.33
CA GLU A 83 4.76 -17.66 5.09
C GLU A 83 3.51 -18.55 5.00
N THR A 84 3.65 -19.83 4.64
CA THR A 84 2.51 -20.74 4.45
C THR A 84 1.77 -21.00 5.77
N PHE A 85 2.47 -20.99 6.90
CA PHE A 85 1.84 -21.06 8.22
C PHE A 85 0.92 -19.85 8.47
N SER A 86 1.44 -18.65 8.18
CA SER A 86 0.70 -17.39 8.36
C SER A 86 -0.55 -17.35 7.47
N VAL A 87 -0.44 -17.81 6.22
CA VAL A 87 -1.57 -17.94 5.30
C VAL A 87 -2.65 -18.88 5.85
N SER A 88 -2.29 -20.10 6.27
CA SER A 88 -3.25 -21.06 6.82
C SER A 88 -3.89 -20.60 8.14
N LEU A 89 -3.16 -19.83 8.96
CA LEU A 89 -3.70 -19.24 10.19
C LEU A 89 -4.73 -18.14 9.89
N LEU A 90 -4.48 -17.31 8.88
CA LEU A 90 -5.43 -16.28 8.44
C LEU A 90 -6.67 -16.90 7.79
N GLU A 91 -6.51 -17.93 6.97
CA GLU A 91 -7.60 -18.72 6.39
C GLU A 91 -8.49 -19.32 7.49
N TRP A 92 -7.88 -19.91 8.53
CA TRP A 92 -8.59 -20.38 9.72
C TRP A 92 -9.41 -19.27 10.39
N SER A 93 -8.84 -18.07 10.56
CA SER A 93 -9.52 -16.92 11.15
C SER A 93 -10.73 -16.47 10.31
N GLN A 94 -10.59 -16.48 8.98
CA GLN A 94 -11.67 -16.10 8.06
C GLN A 94 -12.81 -17.13 8.05
N LEU A 95 -12.49 -18.43 8.09
CA LEU A 95 -13.49 -19.48 8.26
C LEU A 95 -14.23 -19.38 9.60
N LEU A 96 -13.51 -19.08 10.70
CA LEU A 96 -14.12 -18.84 12.00
C LEU A 96 -15.12 -17.67 11.93
N ARG A 97 -14.73 -16.58 11.27
CA ARG A 97 -15.58 -15.41 11.05
C ARG A 97 -16.85 -15.72 10.26
N ASN A 98 -16.76 -16.60 9.25
CA ASN A 98 -17.88 -17.00 8.40
C ASN A 98 -18.71 -18.16 8.99
N SER A 99 -18.37 -18.64 10.19
CA SER A 99 -19.10 -19.69 10.88
C SER A 99 -20.41 -19.18 11.49
N GLN A 100 -21.34 -20.10 11.77
CA GLN A 100 -22.63 -19.78 12.41
C GLN A 100 -22.53 -19.71 13.95
N LEU A 101 -21.33 -19.49 14.49
CA LEU A 101 -21.11 -19.41 15.93
C LEU A 101 -21.68 -18.11 16.51
N SER A 102 -22.00 -18.15 17.80
CA SER A 102 -22.34 -16.93 18.54
C SER A 102 -21.11 -16.02 18.72
N LEU A 103 -21.34 -14.72 18.97
CA LEU A 103 -20.25 -13.77 19.28
C LEU A 103 -19.44 -14.19 20.51
N GLU A 104 -20.08 -14.80 21.51
CA GLU A 104 -19.42 -15.31 22.73
C GLU A 104 -18.47 -16.47 22.40
N GLU A 105 -18.92 -17.45 21.62
CA GLU A 105 -18.10 -18.59 21.20
C GLU A 105 -16.94 -18.15 20.27
N MET A 106 -17.19 -17.20 19.37
CA MET A 106 -16.16 -16.62 18.52
C MET A 106 -15.09 -15.90 19.36
N PHE A 107 -15.50 -15.08 20.34
CA PHE A 107 -14.58 -14.38 21.23
C PHE A 107 -13.68 -15.37 22.00
N GLU A 108 -14.28 -16.41 22.58
CA GLU A 108 -13.53 -17.45 23.30
C GLU A 108 -12.57 -18.22 22.39
N LYS A 109 -12.95 -18.50 21.14
CA LYS A 109 -12.06 -19.13 20.16
C LYS A 109 -10.88 -18.23 19.79
N TYR A 110 -11.10 -16.95 19.52
CA TYR A 110 -10.00 -16.01 19.24
C TYR A 110 -9.06 -15.85 20.44
N ARG A 111 -9.63 -15.66 21.64
CA ARG A 111 -8.86 -15.62 22.90
C ARG A 111 -8.00 -16.86 23.06
N ARG A 112 -8.59 -18.05 22.86
CA ARG A 112 -7.90 -19.34 22.98
C ARG A 112 -6.78 -19.49 21.97
N VAL A 113 -6.96 -19.05 20.73
CA VAL A 113 -5.92 -19.14 19.70
C VAL A 113 -4.74 -18.24 20.04
N ILE A 114 -4.97 -17.00 20.48
CA ILE A 114 -3.88 -16.11 20.88
C ILE A 114 -3.10 -16.71 22.06
N ASP A 115 -3.78 -17.27 23.06
CA ASP A 115 -3.13 -17.96 24.19
C ASP A 115 -2.30 -19.18 23.73
N LEU A 116 -2.79 -19.94 22.75
CA LEU A 116 -2.06 -21.08 22.20
C LEU A 116 -0.87 -20.64 21.36
N LEU A 117 -0.99 -19.58 20.57
CA LEU A 117 0.13 -19.05 19.79
C LEU A 117 1.26 -18.58 20.68
N ASP A 118 0.97 -17.83 21.74
CA ASP A 118 1.94 -17.40 22.76
C ASP A 118 2.68 -18.62 23.36
N ALA A 119 1.93 -19.67 23.72
CA ALA A 119 2.50 -20.87 24.32
C ALA A 119 3.35 -21.74 23.37
N ASN A 120 3.04 -21.77 22.07
CA ASN A 120 3.69 -22.67 21.10
C ASN A 120 4.73 -21.97 20.20
N ALA A 121 4.72 -20.64 20.10
CA ALA A 121 5.64 -19.90 19.22
C ALA A 121 7.09 -19.86 19.74
N GLY A 122 7.34 -20.19 21.01
CA GLY A 122 8.70 -20.25 21.56
C GLY A 122 9.45 -18.94 21.37
N HIS A 123 10.61 -18.99 20.71
CA HIS A 123 11.45 -17.82 20.43
C HIS A 123 10.89 -16.90 19.33
N ARG A 124 9.93 -17.36 18.53
CA ARG A 124 9.24 -16.56 17.50
C ARG A 124 8.15 -15.67 18.09
N TRP A 125 7.76 -15.87 19.35
CA TRP A 125 6.82 -14.97 20.03
C TRP A 125 7.49 -13.65 20.39
N GLY A 126 7.34 -12.68 19.50
CA GLY A 126 7.97 -11.37 19.61
C GLY A 126 8.78 -11.03 18.37
N VAL A 127 9.54 -9.95 18.47
CA VAL A 127 10.27 -9.39 17.34
C VAL A 127 11.64 -10.07 17.18
N PRO A 128 12.09 -10.34 15.94
CA PRO A 128 13.44 -10.84 15.73
C PRO A 128 14.48 -9.86 16.29
N ARG A 129 15.51 -10.38 16.97
CA ARG A 129 16.65 -9.58 17.40
C ARG A 129 17.75 -9.65 16.34
N LEU A 130 18.44 -8.54 16.10
CA LEU A 130 19.68 -8.56 15.33
C LEU A 130 20.72 -9.37 16.10
N MET A 131 21.20 -10.45 15.48
CA MET A 131 22.30 -11.26 16.00
C MET A 131 23.59 -10.47 15.77
N LEU A 132 23.87 -9.49 16.62
CA LEU A 132 25.12 -8.75 16.58
C LEU A 132 26.16 -9.52 17.41
N GLU A 133 27.10 -10.18 16.72
CA GLU A 133 28.45 -10.30 17.26
C GLU A 133 29.06 -8.88 17.20
N ASP A 134 29.36 -8.33 18.37
CA ASP A 134 30.09 -7.05 18.58
C ASP A 134 29.40 -5.72 18.21
N ALA A 135 28.14 -5.52 18.60
CA ALA A 135 27.66 -4.17 18.92
C ALA A 135 27.49 -4.05 20.44
N ASN A 136 28.41 -3.33 21.09
CA ASN A 136 28.14 -2.84 22.44
C ASN A 136 26.86 -2.00 22.37
N PRO A 137 25.82 -2.29 23.19
CA PRO A 137 24.69 -1.38 23.31
C PRO A 137 25.24 -0.01 23.72
N PRO A 138 24.76 1.10 23.12
CA PRO A 138 25.17 2.43 23.56
C PRO A 138 24.88 2.57 25.06
N ALA A 139 25.84 3.15 25.80
CA ALA A 139 25.83 3.17 27.26
C ALA A 139 24.68 3.99 27.90
N ASN A 140 23.81 4.62 27.10
CA ASN A 140 22.72 5.48 27.55
C ASN A 140 21.36 4.94 27.08
N VAL A 141 20.80 3.99 27.85
CA VAL A 141 19.42 3.48 27.65
C VAL A 141 18.35 4.58 27.82
N GLU A 142 18.69 5.74 28.40
CA GLU A 142 17.78 6.88 28.56
C GLU A 142 17.55 7.67 27.26
N ASP A 143 18.50 7.68 26.31
CA ASP A 143 18.34 8.39 25.03
C ASP A 143 17.50 7.58 24.00
N ASP A 144 17.59 6.25 24.01
CA ASP A 144 16.85 5.36 23.10
C ASP A 144 15.35 5.31 23.41
N GLN A 145 14.99 5.46 24.69
CA GLN A 145 13.59 5.51 25.13
C GLN A 145 12.92 6.84 24.72
N ALA A 146 13.70 7.92 24.69
CA ALA A 146 13.27 9.23 24.22
C ALA A 146 13.14 9.30 22.68
N TRP A 147 13.93 8.52 21.93
CA TRP A 147 13.87 8.50 20.47
C TRP A 147 12.51 8.03 19.93
N TRP A 148 11.72 7.27 20.71
CA TRP A 148 10.39 6.83 20.30
C TRP A 148 9.19 7.44 21.07
N ASP A 149 9.35 7.82 22.34
CA ASP A 149 8.22 8.27 23.20
C ASP A 149 7.88 9.78 23.09
N GLU A 150 8.71 10.58 22.42
CA GLU A 150 8.35 11.96 22.05
C GLU A 150 7.51 11.97 20.76
N PRO A 151 6.45 12.78 20.62
CA PRO A 151 5.91 13.06 19.30
C PRO A 151 6.97 13.83 18.51
N ALA A 152 7.01 13.69 17.18
CA ALA A 152 7.67 14.68 16.32
C ALA A 152 6.91 16.02 16.38
N THR A 153 6.80 16.64 17.55
CA THR A 153 6.47 18.05 17.70
C THR A 153 7.57 18.86 17.03
N GLU A 154 7.20 20.03 16.50
CA GLU A 154 8.11 21.02 15.92
C GLU A 154 9.43 21.03 16.68
N SER A 155 10.50 20.52 16.08
CA SER A 155 11.83 20.62 16.64
C SER A 155 12.78 21.21 15.60
N ALA A 156 13.47 22.24 16.06
CA ALA A 156 14.81 22.65 15.66
C ALA A 156 15.00 23.20 14.24
N TRP A 157 14.10 24.05 13.75
CA TRP A 157 14.43 24.95 12.62
C TRP A 157 14.53 26.43 13.03
N ASP A 158 14.50 26.73 14.34
CA ASP A 158 14.62 28.09 14.91
C ASP A 158 15.66 28.16 16.07
N GLU A 159 16.56 27.18 16.20
CA GLU A 159 17.80 27.40 16.94
C GLU A 159 18.89 27.66 15.90
N GLU A 160 19.34 28.92 15.83
CA GLU A 160 20.53 29.33 15.10
C GLU A 160 21.67 28.37 15.48
N ASP A 161 22.19 27.64 14.49
CA ASP A 161 23.36 26.79 14.67
C ASP A 161 24.48 27.59 15.36
N GLU A 162 24.76 27.29 16.63
CA GLU A 162 26.07 27.60 17.21
C GLU A 162 27.09 26.78 16.42
N ALA A 163 27.65 27.41 15.39
CA ALA A 163 28.67 26.87 14.53
C ALA A 163 29.77 26.19 15.37
N ASN A 164 29.84 24.86 15.29
CA ASN A 164 30.90 24.07 15.89
C ASN A 164 32.26 24.59 15.35
N PRO A 165 33.14 25.22 16.17
CA PRO A 165 34.33 25.92 15.70
C PRO A 165 35.38 25.03 15.02
N PHE A 166 35.15 23.72 14.96
CA PHE A 166 36.05 22.72 14.39
C PHE A 166 35.58 22.17 13.03
N SER A 167 34.40 22.57 12.51
CA SER A 167 33.93 22.13 11.18
C SER A 167 34.79 22.65 10.03
N ALA A 168 35.39 23.84 10.17
CA ALA A 168 36.24 24.45 9.14
C ALA A 168 37.59 23.73 8.92
N ALA A 169 37.96 22.75 9.74
CA ALA A 169 39.21 22.00 9.59
C ALA A 169 39.06 20.70 8.77
N TYR A 170 37.83 20.29 8.46
CA TYR A 170 37.52 19.06 7.71
C TYR A 170 36.64 19.31 6.47
N GLU A 171 36.38 20.57 6.12
CA GLU A 171 35.67 20.93 4.91
C GLU A 171 36.63 20.79 3.71
N GLY A 172 36.43 19.76 2.87
CA GLY A 172 37.22 19.51 1.65
C GLY A 172 38.28 18.41 1.73
N VAL A 173 38.24 17.52 2.73
CA VAL A 173 39.13 16.34 2.78
C VAL A 173 38.31 15.06 2.82
N THR A 174 37.96 14.52 1.66
CA THR A 174 37.59 13.11 1.50
C THR A 174 38.88 12.30 1.53
N PHE A 175 39.14 11.58 2.63
CA PHE A 175 40.27 10.64 2.67
C PHE A 175 39.91 9.46 1.76
N ARG A 176 40.47 9.47 0.55
CA ARG A 176 40.39 8.37 -0.40
C ARG A 176 41.61 7.49 -0.16
N ASP A 177 41.38 6.27 0.31
CA ASP A 177 42.45 5.29 0.40
C ASP A 177 42.85 4.87 -1.02
N SER A 178 43.94 5.44 -1.51
CA SER A 178 44.48 5.19 -2.85
C SER A 178 45.16 3.82 -3.01
N ALA A 179 45.05 2.94 -2.01
CA ALA A 179 45.64 1.60 -2.01
C ALA A 179 44.62 0.46 -1.89
N ASP A 180 43.31 0.74 -1.80
CA ASP A 180 42.28 -0.29 -1.73
C ASP A 180 41.84 -0.68 -3.15
N ASP A 181 42.49 -1.69 -3.72
CA ASP A 181 42.17 -2.29 -5.01
C ASP A 181 40.99 -3.29 -4.93
N GLY A 182 40.23 -3.26 -3.82
CA GLY A 182 39.03 -4.08 -3.64
C GLY A 182 39.32 -5.58 -3.47
N GLN A 183 40.56 -5.95 -3.12
CA GLN A 183 40.92 -7.33 -2.75
C GLN A 183 41.81 -7.39 -1.50
N GLU A 184 41.25 -7.12 -0.33
CA GLU A 184 41.79 -7.66 0.93
C GLU A 184 41.02 -8.91 1.37
N GLY A 185 41.30 -10.03 0.70
CA GLY A 185 40.90 -11.36 1.14
C GLY A 185 42.02 -12.37 0.87
N PRO A 186 42.31 -13.31 1.79
CA PRO A 186 43.24 -14.38 1.49
C PRO A 186 42.70 -15.20 0.31
N LEU A 187 43.53 -15.41 -0.71
CA LEU A 187 43.29 -16.32 -1.84
C LEU A 187 43.20 -17.79 -1.37
N SER A 188 42.23 -18.09 -0.52
CA SER A 188 41.89 -19.43 -0.07
C SER A 188 40.43 -19.70 -0.40
N ASP A 189 40.28 -20.59 -1.38
CA ASP A 189 39.07 -21.27 -1.81
C ASP A 189 38.15 -21.67 -0.63
N GLY A 190 36.87 -21.23 -0.68
CA GLY A 190 35.76 -21.88 0.05
C GLY A 190 35.04 -21.15 1.18
N GLY A 191 35.26 -19.85 1.42
CA GLY A 191 34.44 -19.06 2.36
C GLY A 191 33.38 -18.24 1.63
N ILE A 192 32.09 -18.44 1.93
CA ILE A 192 31.00 -17.60 1.42
C ILE A 192 31.26 -16.15 1.89
N SER A 193 31.45 -15.22 0.96
CA SER A 193 31.56 -13.79 1.25
C SER A 193 30.25 -13.28 1.84
N ASN A 194 30.15 -13.29 3.17
CA ASN A 194 28.95 -12.86 3.91
C ASN A 194 28.64 -11.37 3.74
N GLU A 195 29.62 -10.53 3.41
CA GLU A 195 29.46 -9.07 3.33
C GLU A 195 28.58 -8.63 2.15
N ASN A 196 28.58 -9.39 1.05
CA ASN A 196 27.91 -9.00 -0.19
C ASN A 196 26.40 -9.32 -0.21
N ASN A 197 25.88 -10.12 0.73
CA ASN A 197 24.49 -10.61 0.72
C ASN A 197 23.77 -10.48 2.07
N GLU A 198 24.23 -9.58 2.93
CA GLU A 198 23.78 -9.53 4.31
C GLU A 198 22.29 -9.19 4.44
N PHE A 199 21.80 -8.15 3.75
CA PHE A 199 20.40 -7.74 3.83
C PHE A 199 19.44 -8.73 3.16
N GLU A 200 19.89 -9.43 2.12
CA GLU A 200 19.10 -10.52 1.53
C GLU A 200 18.93 -11.69 2.51
N GLN A 201 19.99 -12.06 3.23
CA GLN A 201 19.94 -13.13 4.23
C GLN A 201 19.07 -12.74 5.41
N MET A 202 19.23 -11.51 5.92
CA MET A 202 18.36 -10.96 6.98
C MET A 202 16.89 -10.93 6.53
N GLY A 203 16.62 -10.51 5.28
CA GLY A 203 15.28 -10.53 4.70
C GLY A 203 14.66 -11.93 4.72
N ARG A 204 15.39 -12.95 4.25
CA ARG A 204 14.91 -14.36 4.26
C ARG A 204 14.63 -14.89 5.67
N LEU A 205 15.38 -14.45 6.68
CA LEU A 205 15.18 -14.86 8.06
C LEU A 205 14.02 -14.13 8.75
N TYR A 206 13.88 -12.83 8.51
CA TYR A 206 12.91 -12.00 9.24
C TYR A 206 11.55 -11.92 8.56
N ASP A 207 11.44 -12.07 7.24
CA ASP A 207 10.16 -11.99 6.53
C ASP A 207 9.08 -12.95 7.07
N PRO A 208 9.37 -14.26 7.31
CA PRO A 208 8.40 -15.17 7.91
C PRO A 208 7.92 -14.72 9.29
N GLN A 209 8.83 -14.22 10.14
CA GLN A 209 8.50 -13.78 11.49
C GLN A 209 7.71 -12.47 11.48
N LEU A 210 8.04 -11.53 10.59
CA LEU A 210 7.24 -10.33 10.39
C LEU A 210 5.84 -10.71 9.91
N LYS A 211 5.68 -11.55 8.88
CA LYS A 211 4.37 -12.04 8.40
C LYS A 211 3.56 -12.75 9.49
N PHE A 212 4.22 -13.48 10.38
CA PHE A 212 3.57 -14.05 11.56
C PHE A 212 3.04 -12.99 12.52
N LEU A 213 3.84 -11.98 12.86
CA LEU A 213 3.42 -10.86 13.69
C LEU A 213 2.26 -10.07 13.05
N GLN A 214 2.25 -9.94 11.72
CA GLN A 214 1.12 -9.37 10.98
C GLN A 214 -0.15 -10.21 11.13
N SER A 215 -0.01 -11.54 11.13
CA SER A 215 -1.13 -12.48 11.34
C SER A 215 -1.67 -12.43 12.77
N VAL A 216 -0.78 -12.29 13.77
CA VAL A 216 -1.16 -12.05 15.17
C VAL A 216 -1.90 -10.72 15.32
N ALA A 217 -1.46 -9.67 14.61
CA ALA A 217 -2.15 -8.40 14.59
C ALA A 217 -3.57 -8.55 14.00
N GLU A 218 -3.73 -9.26 12.88
CA GLU A 218 -5.06 -9.53 12.30
C GLU A 218 -5.98 -10.30 13.26
N LEU A 219 -5.50 -11.37 13.90
CA LEU A 219 -6.26 -12.10 14.92
C LEU A 219 -6.66 -11.21 16.11
N SER A 220 -5.74 -10.34 16.55
CA SER A 220 -6.01 -9.38 17.62
C SER A 220 -7.09 -8.38 17.19
N GLN A 221 -7.06 -7.92 15.94
CA GLN A 221 -8.08 -7.06 15.38
C GLN A 221 -9.45 -7.74 15.33
N GLN A 222 -9.53 -9.00 14.88
CA GLN A 222 -10.80 -9.75 14.89
C GLN A 222 -11.33 -9.93 16.31
N THR A 223 -10.46 -10.17 17.28
CA THR A 223 -10.83 -10.23 18.70
C THR A 223 -11.43 -8.92 19.18
N ILE A 224 -10.82 -7.78 18.82
CA ILE A 224 -11.31 -6.43 19.14
C ILE A 224 -12.65 -6.15 18.45
N ILE A 225 -12.84 -6.60 17.21
CA ILE A 225 -14.13 -6.46 16.49
C ILE A 225 -15.24 -7.22 17.23
N VAL A 226 -15.00 -8.48 17.60
CA VAL A 226 -15.97 -9.29 18.33
C VAL A 226 -16.24 -8.69 19.72
N ALA A 227 -15.20 -8.22 20.42
CA ALA A 227 -15.33 -7.54 21.71
C ALA A 227 -16.19 -6.26 21.59
N ALA A 228 -15.94 -5.42 20.57
CA ALA A 228 -16.72 -4.21 20.34
C ALA A 228 -18.21 -4.51 20.14
N ARG A 229 -18.54 -5.57 19.38
CA ARG A 229 -19.91 -6.01 19.16
C ARG A 229 -20.57 -6.59 20.41
N LEU A 230 -19.83 -7.31 21.25
CA LEU A 230 -20.34 -7.81 22.53
C LEU A 230 -20.61 -6.67 23.52
N LEU A 231 -19.80 -5.62 23.49
CA LEU A 231 -19.94 -4.45 24.37
C LEU A 231 -20.99 -3.43 23.86
N ASP A 232 -21.55 -3.63 22.66
CA ASP A 232 -22.60 -2.77 22.11
C ASP A 232 -23.85 -2.82 23.02
N PRO A 233 -24.40 -1.66 23.45
CA PRO A 233 -25.64 -1.60 24.22
C PRO A 233 -26.85 -2.31 23.57
N GLN A 234 -26.85 -2.48 22.24
CA GLN A 234 -27.89 -3.17 21.48
C GLN A 234 -27.61 -4.67 21.29
N ALA A 235 -26.51 -5.20 21.81
CA ALA A 235 -26.14 -6.61 21.66
C ALA A 235 -27.12 -7.55 22.38
N GLU A 236 -27.21 -8.80 21.89
CA GLU A 236 -27.97 -9.84 22.56
C GLU A 236 -27.36 -10.17 23.95
N PRO A 237 -28.19 -10.55 24.94
CA PRO A 237 -27.70 -10.93 26.26
C PRO A 237 -26.75 -12.14 26.16
N HIS A 238 -25.56 -12.00 26.72
CA HIS A 238 -24.51 -13.04 26.73
C HIS A 238 -24.03 -13.30 28.17
N GLN A 239 -23.32 -14.42 28.38
CA GLN A 239 -22.91 -14.84 29.74
C GLN A 239 -21.55 -14.26 30.16
N LEU A 240 -20.71 -13.84 29.21
CA LEU A 240 -19.44 -13.18 29.49
C LEU A 240 -19.65 -11.88 30.26
N SER A 241 -18.90 -11.70 31.35
CA SER A 241 -18.89 -10.43 32.07
C SER A 241 -18.08 -9.39 31.30
N ARG A 242 -18.52 -8.13 31.36
CA ARG A 242 -17.75 -7.00 30.83
C ARG A 242 -16.31 -6.99 31.35
N ASP A 243 -16.13 -7.26 32.65
CA ASP A 243 -14.80 -7.35 33.26
C ASP A 243 -13.89 -8.41 32.62
N ALA A 244 -14.45 -9.55 32.18
CA ALA A 244 -13.67 -10.60 31.53
C ALA A 244 -13.21 -10.17 30.12
N ILE A 245 -14.10 -9.51 29.37
CA ILE A 245 -13.79 -8.94 28.05
C ILE A 245 -12.72 -7.85 28.21
N ASP A 246 -12.92 -6.91 29.13
CA ASP A 246 -12.01 -5.79 29.39
C ASP A 246 -10.63 -6.28 29.84
N GLN A 247 -10.55 -7.31 30.70
CA GLN A 247 -9.27 -7.90 31.11
C GLN A 247 -8.49 -8.51 29.94
N HIS A 248 -9.18 -9.22 29.04
CA HIS A 248 -8.53 -9.80 27.88
C HIS A 248 -8.07 -8.73 26.88
N VAL A 249 -8.92 -7.75 26.57
CA VAL A 249 -8.56 -6.61 25.71
C VAL A 249 -7.38 -5.82 26.30
N ALA A 250 -7.34 -5.65 27.63
CA ALA A 250 -6.22 -4.99 28.32
C ALA A 250 -4.92 -5.81 28.30
N ARG A 251 -5.00 -7.14 28.23
CA ARG A 251 -3.83 -7.99 28.01
C ARG A 251 -3.30 -7.81 26.58
N LEU A 252 -4.18 -7.91 25.58
CA LEU A 252 -3.83 -7.71 24.17
C LEU A 252 -3.22 -6.33 23.92
N SER A 253 -3.80 -5.26 24.47
CA SER A 253 -3.24 -3.91 24.33
C SER A 253 -1.78 -3.83 24.85
N ARG A 254 -1.49 -4.46 26.00
CA ARG A 254 -0.12 -4.50 26.56
C ARG A 254 0.84 -5.33 25.70
N GLU A 255 0.38 -6.45 25.16
CA GLU A 255 1.18 -7.30 24.25
C GLU A 255 1.51 -6.55 22.95
N LEU A 256 0.53 -5.92 22.31
CA LEU A 256 0.73 -5.09 21.13
C LEU A 256 1.67 -3.91 21.40
N GLN A 257 1.56 -3.28 22.58
CA GLN A 257 2.47 -2.20 22.99
C GLN A 257 3.92 -2.70 23.12
N ARG A 258 4.11 -3.91 23.62
CA ARG A 258 5.44 -4.53 23.72
C ARG A 258 6.02 -4.77 22.34
N PHE A 259 5.28 -5.40 21.43
CA PHE A 259 5.74 -5.65 20.06
C PHE A 259 6.03 -4.37 19.30
N GLU A 260 5.20 -3.35 19.44
CA GLU A 260 5.44 -2.03 18.84
C GLU A 260 6.80 -1.44 19.26
N ARG A 261 7.15 -1.54 20.54
CA ARG A 261 8.44 -1.05 21.06
C ARG A 261 9.62 -1.86 20.52
N GLU A 262 9.51 -3.19 20.54
CA GLU A 262 10.56 -4.07 20.04
C GLU A 262 10.77 -3.88 18.51
N LEU A 263 9.69 -3.67 17.73
CA LEU A 263 9.79 -3.35 16.29
C LEU A 263 10.44 -1.99 16.04
N GLY A 264 10.15 -0.99 16.89
CA GLY A 264 10.79 0.32 16.83
C GLY A 264 12.31 0.23 17.05
N GLN A 265 12.75 -0.63 17.97
CA GLN A 265 14.17 -0.89 18.22
C GLN A 265 14.83 -1.57 17.01
N LEU A 266 14.22 -2.64 16.48
CA LEU A 266 14.71 -3.32 15.28
C LEU A 266 14.84 -2.34 14.09
N LEU A 267 13.86 -1.46 13.90
CA LEU A 267 13.88 -0.46 12.85
C LEU A 267 15.03 0.55 13.02
N HIS A 268 15.36 0.93 14.27
CA HIS A 268 16.51 1.78 14.57
C HIS A 268 17.82 1.12 14.13
N GLU A 269 18.00 -0.13 14.56
CA GLU A 269 19.22 -0.89 14.33
C GLU A 269 19.45 -1.12 12.83
N LEU A 270 18.39 -1.47 12.09
CA LEU A 270 18.43 -1.57 10.63
C LEU A 270 18.74 -0.23 9.95
N HIS A 271 18.19 0.87 10.46
CA HIS A 271 18.42 2.20 9.87
C HIS A 271 19.88 2.63 9.96
N ILE A 272 20.50 2.49 11.14
CA ILE A 272 21.89 2.91 11.41
C ILE A 272 22.90 2.10 10.60
N LYS A 273 22.60 0.82 10.32
CA LYS A 273 23.51 -0.09 9.61
C LYS A 273 23.74 0.37 8.16
N GLN A 274 24.93 0.87 7.84
CA GLN A 274 25.25 1.38 6.49
C GLN A 274 25.65 0.26 5.53
N ILE A 275 25.38 0.47 4.24
CA ILE A 275 25.86 -0.39 3.15
C ILE A 275 27.13 0.29 2.60
N ALA A 276 28.17 -0.48 2.29
CA ALA A 276 29.39 0.05 1.70
C ALA A 276 29.10 0.75 0.36
N PRO A 277 29.71 1.91 0.06
CA PRO A 277 29.51 2.59 -1.21
C PRO A 277 30.04 1.75 -2.38
N PRO A 278 29.39 1.78 -3.56
CA PRO A 278 29.84 0.99 -4.70
C PRO A 278 31.11 1.58 -5.33
N SER A 279 31.88 0.73 -6.02
CA SER A 279 33.10 1.14 -6.75
C SER A 279 32.83 1.88 -8.08
N GLY A 280 31.56 2.15 -8.42
CA GLY A 280 31.14 2.84 -9.65
C GLY A 280 31.04 1.94 -10.90
N SER A 281 31.63 0.74 -10.87
CA SER A 281 31.50 -0.24 -11.96
C SER A 281 30.05 -0.73 -12.11
N HIS A 282 29.69 -1.20 -13.32
CA HIS A 282 28.33 -1.67 -13.59
C HIS A 282 27.88 -2.77 -12.63
N ASP A 283 28.69 -3.81 -12.44
CA ASP A 283 28.34 -4.96 -11.60
C ASP A 283 28.25 -4.57 -10.12
N ALA A 284 29.17 -3.72 -9.63
CA ALA A 284 29.14 -3.23 -8.26
C ALA A 284 27.92 -2.34 -7.97
N ASN A 285 27.52 -1.48 -8.92
CA ASN A 285 26.32 -0.66 -8.81
C ASN A 285 25.04 -1.52 -8.77
N VAL A 286 24.98 -2.58 -9.57
CA VAL A 286 23.84 -3.51 -9.56
C VAL A 286 23.77 -4.27 -8.23
N GLU A 287 24.89 -4.75 -7.71
CA GLU A 287 24.95 -5.44 -6.41
C GLU A 287 24.58 -4.51 -5.24
N PHE A 288 25.07 -3.27 -5.27
CA PHE A 288 24.70 -2.23 -4.31
C PHE A 288 23.19 -1.92 -4.35
N ASP A 289 22.59 -1.78 -5.54
CA ASP A 289 21.14 -1.59 -5.68
C ASP A 289 20.39 -2.77 -5.05
N ILE A 290 20.78 -4.02 -5.31
CA ILE A 290 20.14 -5.21 -4.73
C ILE A 290 20.18 -5.19 -3.18
N GLN A 291 21.34 -4.89 -2.58
CA GLN A 291 21.46 -4.78 -1.12
C GLN A 291 20.62 -3.63 -0.56
N LEU A 292 20.65 -2.47 -1.21
CA LEU A 292 19.89 -1.29 -0.80
C LEU A 292 18.38 -1.56 -0.89
N GLN A 293 17.89 -2.12 -1.99
CA GLN A 293 16.48 -2.50 -2.14
C GLN A 293 16.06 -3.51 -1.07
N SER A 294 16.91 -4.48 -0.75
CA SER A 294 16.64 -5.49 0.29
C SER A 294 16.56 -4.86 1.69
N LYS A 295 17.47 -3.94 2.03
CA LYS A 295 17.44 -3.16 3.27
C LYS A 295 16.15 -2.33 3.37
N LEU A 296 15.84 -1.58 2.33
CA LEU A 296 14.67 -0.71 2.27
C LEU A 296 13.38 -1.50 2.40
N TYR A 297 13.26 -2.63 1.67
CA TYR A 297 12.11 -3.52 1.74
C TYR A 297 11.89 -4.06 3.17
N LEU A 298 12.94 -4.53 3.83
CA LEU A 298 12.86 -5.01 5.22
C LEU A 298 12.42 -3.89 6.18
N MET A 299 12.99 -2.69 6.07
CA MET A 299 12.59 -1.53 6.87
C MET A 299 11.11 -1.15 6.64
N HIS A 300 10.65 -1.16 5.39
CA HIS A 300 9.25 -0.91 5.07
C HIS A 300 8.31 -1.95 5.69
N ASN A 301 8.69 -3.25 5.66
CA ASN A 301 7.92 -4.33 6.30
C ASN A 301 7.82 -4.16 7.82
N VAL A 302 8.91 -3.74 8.48
CA VAL A 302 8.91 -3.44 9.92
C VAL A 302 8.01 -2.24 10.23
N ILE A 303 8.13 -1.13 9.48
CA ILE A 303 7.28 0.06 9.64
C ILE A 303 5.80 -0.29 9.47
N TRP A 304 5.47 -1.08 8.44
CA TRP A 304 4.10 -1.52 8.17
C TRP A 304 3.53 -2.32 9.35
N THR A 305 4.28 -3.31 9.83
CA THR A 305 3.85 -4.21 10.92
C THR A 305 3.66 -3.43 12.22
N MET A 306 4.59 -2.54 12.53
CA MET A 306 4.52 -1.67 13.70
C MET A 306 3.31 -0.74 13.65
N THR A 307 3.08 -0.07 12.52
CA THR A 307 1.94 0.85 12.34
C THR A 307 0.60 0.12 12.46
N ARG A 308 0.51 -1.09 11.89
CA ARG A 308 -0.66 -1.98 12.01
C ARG A 308 -0.97 -2.29 13.49
N MET A 309 0.02 -2.75 14.24
CA MET A 309 -0.13 -3.07 15.66
C MET A 309 -0.50 -1.85 16.50
N ARG A 310 0.12 -0.70 16.24
CA ARG A 310 -0.20 0.57 16.91
C ARG A 310 -1.65 0.96 16.69
N PHE A 311 -2.15 0.86 15.45
CA PHE A 311 -3.55 1.17 15.13
C PHE A 311 -4.52 0.25 15.88
N ILE A 312 -4.27 -1.05 15.88
CA ILE A 312 -5.09 -2.05 16.57
C ILE A 312 -5.08 -1.83 18.09
N ARG A 313 -3.91 -1.53 18.66
CA ARG A 313 -3.77 -1.16 20.08
C ARG A 313 -4.61 0.07 20.42
N ARG A 314 -4.63 1.10 19.56
CA ARG A 314 -5.47 2.28 19.77
C ARG A 314 -6.96 1.95 19.80
N LEU A 315 -7.42 1.01 18.96
CA LEU A 315 -8.81 0.53 19.01
C LEU A 315 -9.09 -0.21 20.32
N ALA A 316 -8.19 -1.09 20.75
CA ALA A 316 -8.29 -1.77 22.05
C ALA A 316 -8.36 -0.78 23.23
N ASP A 317 -7.46 0.21 23.24
CA ASP A 317 -7.43 1.27 24.26
C ASP A 317 -8.72 2.11 24.27
N SER A 318 -9.36 2.26 23.10
CA SER A 318 -10.63 3.00 22.95
C SER A 318 -11.85 2.20 23.41
N LEU A 319 -11.83 0.87 23.31
CA LEU A 319 -12.85 0.01 23.93
C LEU A 319 -12.78 0.09 25.47
N LEU A 320 -11.56 0.16 26.01
CA LEU A 320 -11.29 0.28 27.45
C LEU A 320 -11.41 1.72 27.99
N TYR A 321 -11.90 2.65 27.17
CA TYR A 321 -11.95 4.06 27.56
C TYR A 321 -12.90 4.27 28.75
N ASP A 322 -12.34 4.81 29.83
CA ASP A 322 -13.07 5.38 30.95
C ASP A 322 -12.74 6.87 31.09
N ALA A 323 -13.79 7.69 31.04
CA ALA A 323 -13.71 9.15 31.13
C ALA A 323 -13.13 9.65 32.46
N GLN A 324 -13.18 8.88 33.55
CA GLN A 324 -12.55 9.30 34.82
C GLN A 324 -11.05 8.99 34.84
N THR A 325 -10.66 7.81 34.40
CA THR A 325 -9.28 7.33 34.44
C THR A 325 -8.40 7.95 33.34
N SER A 326 -8.99 8.39 32.23
CA SER A 326 -8.24 8.82 31.03
C SER A 326 -7.91 10.31 30.95
N LYS A 327 -8.42 11.16 31.86
CA LYS A 327 -8.27 12.64 31.81
C LYS A 327 -6.83 13.15 31.72
N HIS A 328 -5.86 12.39 32.23
CA HIS A 328 -4.45 12.78 32.31
C HIS A 328 -3.57 12.12 31.25
N LYS A 329 -4.12 11.23 30.41
CA LYS A 329 -3.35 10.56 29.35
C LYS A 329 -3.14 11.50 28.16
N LYS A 330 -1.92 11.50 27.59
CA LYS A 330 -1.64 12.14 26.31
C LYS A 330 -2.65 11.62 25.27
N GLU A 331 -3.16 12.51 24.43
CA GLU A 331 -4.13 12.18 23.37
C GLU A 331 -5.47 11.57 23.81
N SER A 332 -5.89 11.71 25.08
CA SER A 332 -7.19 11.17 25.55
C SER A 332 -8.39 11.61 24.69
N TRP A 333 -8.31 12.76 24.01
CA TRP A 333 -9.35 13.26 23.10
C TRP A 333 -9.54 12.38 21.86
N LEU A 334 -8.47 11.71 21.40
CA LEU A 334 -8.53 10.82 20.25
C LEU A 334 -9.16 9.49 20.65
N THR A 335 -8.73 8.93 21.78
CA THR A 335 -9.31 7.71 22.37
C THR A 335 -10.80 7.89 22.65
N GLU A 336 -11.21 9.07 23.14
CA GLU A 336 -12.63 9.40 23.35
C GLU A 336 -13.43 9.45 22.03
N LEU A 337 -12.87 10.03 20.96
CA LEU A 337 -13.52 10.02 19.65
C LEU A 337 -13.66 8.61 19.08
N LEU A 338 -12.60 7.81 19.12
CA LEU A 338 -12.64 6.43 18.66
C LEU A 338 -13.64 5.61 19.47
N HIS A 339 -13.71 5.81 20.79
CA HIS A 339 -14.74 5.21 21.64
C HIS A 339 -16.16 5.58 21.19
N ALA A 340 -16.42 6.86 20.90
CA ALA A 340 -17.71 7.32 20.40
C ALA A 340 -18.06 6.69 19.03
N VAL A 341 -17.06 6.49 18.17
CA VAL A 341 -17.24 5.80 16.88
C VAL A 341 -17.57 4.32 17.08
N LEU A 342 -16.87 3.63 17.99
CA LEU A 342 -17.06 2.21 18.30
C LEU A 342 -18.40 1.91 18.98
N THR A 343 -18.92 2.86 19.76
CA THR A 343 -20.23 2.77 20.44
C THR A 343 -21.39 3.36 19.62
N HIS A 344 -21.11 3.76 18.37
CA HIS A 344 -22.06 4.39 17.45
C HIS A 344 -22.77 5.65 18.00
N ASP A 345 -22.15 6.41 18.91
CA ASP A 345 -22.70 7.66 19.42
C ASP A 345 -22.47 8.82 18.42
N VAL A 346 -23.39 8.90 17.46
CA VAL A 346 -23.42 9.95 16.43
C VAL A 346 -23.42 11.37 17.03
N THR A 347 -24.02 11.57 18.21
CA THR A 347 -24.12 12.91 18.82
C THR A 347 -22.80 13.35 19.43
N GLN A 348 -22.11 12.44 20.10
CA GLN A 348 -20.79 12.70 20.65
C GLN A 348 -19.76 12.87 19.53
N ILE A 349 -19.82 12.06 18.46
CA ILE A 349 -18.97 12.21 17.28
C ILE A 349 -19.09 13.61 16.69
N LYS A 350 -20.31 14.08 16.40
CA LYS A 350 -20.55 15.42 15.83
C LYS A 350 -20.02 16.56 16.72
N THR A 351 -20.01 16.36 18.02
CA THR A 351 -19.55 17.36 19.00
C THR A 351 -18.03 17.41 19.09
N MET A 352 -17.35 16.26 19.05
CA MET A 352 -15.91 16.16 19.28
C MET A 352 -15.09 16.28 18.00
N LEU A 353 -15.60 15.76 16.88
CA LEU A 353 -14.91 15.71 15.59
C LEU A 353 -14.29 17.06 15.17
N PRO A 354 -14.98 18.22 15.29
CA PRO A 354 -14.40 19.50 14.85
C PRO A 354 -13.14 19.87 15.63
N ARG A 355 -13.11 19.61 16.95
CA ARG A 355 -11.94 19.88 17.81
C ARG A 355 -10.82 18.90 17.55
N THR A 356 -11.15 17.64 17.30
CA THR A 356 -10.21 16.59 16.91
C THR A 356 -9.53 16.94 15.60
N LEU A 357 -10.29 17.31 14.56
CA LEU A 357 -9.75 17.68 13.26
C LEU A 357 -8.82 18.90 13.34
N GLN A 358 -9.15 19.91 14.16
CA GLN A 358 -8.26 21.06 14.40
C GLN A 358 -6.92 20.67 15.04
N ARG A 359 -6.89 19.62 15.87
CA ARG A 359 -5.66 19.11 16.48
C ARG A 359 -4.86 18.25 15.50
N LEU A 360 -5.54 17.40 14.73
CA LEU A 360 -4.93 16.59 13.68
C LEU A 360 -4.32 17.44 12.57
N ALA A 361 -4.96 18.57 12.23
CA ALA A 361 -4.50 19.51 11.21
C ALA A 361 -3.08 20.07 11.42
N ARG A 362 -2.54 19.96 12.64
CA ARG A 362 -1.19 20.42 13.00
C ARG A 362 -0.11 19.37 12.79
N ARG A 363 -0.47 18.12 12.51
CA ARG A 363 0.46 17.02 12.30
C ARG A 363 0.92 16.96 10.84
N LYS A 364 2.11 16.41 10.62
CA LYS A 364 2.65 16.18 9.28
C LYS A 364 1.99 14.94 8.69
N LEU A 365 1.39 15.09 7.51
CA LEU A 365 0.76 13.99 6.78
C LEU A 365 1.67 13.44 5.67
N LEU A 366 2.59 14.28 5.19
CA LEU A 366 3.57 13.92 4.18
C LEU A 366 4.86 13.44 4.85
N TYR A 367 5.48 12.44 4.24
CA TYR A 367 6.78 11.94 4.64
C TYR A 367 7.70 11.83 3.41
N VAL A 368 9.00 11.84 3.66
CA VAL A 368 10.02 11.58 2.63
C VAL A 368 10.28 10.07 2.62
N PRO A 369 10.29 9.40 1.45
CA PRO A 369 10.63 7.98 1.34
C PRO A 369 12.03 7.66 1.92
N LEU A 370 12.25 6.43 2.34
CA LEU A 370 13.57 6.00 2.84
C LEU A 370 14.65 6.12 1.75
N GLU A 371 14.26 5.87 0.49
CA GLU A 371 15.06 6.03 -0.73
C GLU A 371 15.58 7.45 -0.94
N SER A 372 14.93 8.45 -0.34
CA SER A 372 15.25 9.87 -0.52
C SER A 372 15.73 10.52 0.78
N GLY A 373 16.22 9.73 1.72
CA GLY A 373 16.75 10.21 3.01
C GLY A 373 15.68 10.46 4.08
N GLY A 374 14.49 9.91 3.93
CA GLY A 374 13.44 9.96 4.94
C GLY A 374 13.82 9.22 6.23
N THR A 375 13.36 9.74 7.38
CA THR A 375 13.61 9.08 8.67
C THR A 375 12.49 8.09 8.99
N PRO A 376 12.79 6.86 9.47
CA PRO A 376 11.78 5.85 9.74
C PRO A 376 10.66 6.32 10.70
N ARG A 377 11.03 7.16 11.67
CA ARG A 377 10.11 7.79 12.61
C ARG A 377 9.06 8.68 11.92
N SER A 378 9.51 9.56 11.03
CA SER A 378 8.60 10.46 10.29
C SER A 378 7.61 9.69 9.40
N ILE A 379 8.07 8.58 8.82
CA ILE A 379 7.24 7.69 8.00
C ILE A 379 6.19 7.01 8.87
N SER A 380 6.59 6.43 10.00
CA SER A 380 5.65 5.76 10.91
C SER A 380 4.59 6.71 11.48
N ASP A 381 4.97 7.92 11.89
CA ASP A 381 4.01 8.93 12.39
C ASP A 381 2.99 9.34 11.32
N ALA A 382 3.46 9.52 10.08
CA ALA A 382 2.58 9.84 8.95
C ALA A 382 1.66 8.65 8.60
N GLN A 383 2.18 7.43 8.53
CA GLN A 383 1.38 6.24 8.23
C GLN A 383 0.33 5.95 9.31
N GLU A 384 0.65 6.20 10.58
CA GLU A 384 -0.32 6.11 11.67
C GLU A 384 -1.48 7.10 11.47
N LEU A 385 -1.14 8.35 11.12
CA LEU A 385 -2.13 9.37 10.84
C LEU A 385 -2.99 9.01 9.62
N HIS A 386 -2.38 8.44 8.58
CA HIS A 386 -3.12 7.91 7.42
C HIS A 386 -4.04 6.75 7.81
N ALA A 387 -3.59 5.81 8.64
CA ALA A 387 -4.42 4.71 9.13
C ALA A 387 -5.63 5.23 9.92
N LEU A 388 -5.44 6.25 10.78
CA LEU A 388 -6.53 6.90 11.49
C LEU A 388 -7.50 7.61 10.54
N LEU A 389 -7.00 8.36 9.57
CA LEU A 389 -7.87 9.06 8.61
C LEU A 389 -8.65 8.06 7.74
N ARG A 390 -8.02 6.95 7.32
CA ARG A 390 -8.68 5.85 6.60
C ARG A 390 -9.79 5.24 7.43
N PHE A 391 -9.53 4.92 8.70
CA PHE A 391 -10.56 4.45 9.62
C PHE A 391 -11.75 5.42 9.69
N LEU A 392 -11.50 6.73 9.84
CA LEU A 392 -12.56 7.73 9.91
C LEU A 392 -13.37 7.81 8.62
N VAL A 393 -12.74 7.83 7.45
CA VAL A 393 -13.46 7.91 6.17
C VAL A 393 -14.15 6.60 5.76
N THR A 394 -13.83 5.49 6.42
CA THR A 394 -14.59 4.24 6.36
C THR A 394 -15.78 4.26 7.33
N ALA A 395 -15.53 4.64 8.59
CA ALA A 395 -16.51 4.55 9.66
C ALA A 395 -17.62 5.61 9.56
N LEU A 396 -17.27 6.86 9.26
CA LEU A 396 -18.23 7.97 9.25
C LEU A 396 -19.32 7.80 8.17
N PRO A 397 -19.03 7.40 6.91
CA PRO A 397 -20.08 7.12 5.94
C PRO A 397 -21.01 5.98 6.35
N ALA A 398 -20.48 4.93 6.98
CA ALA A 398 -21.30 3.83 7.48
C ALA A 398 -22.29 4.30 8.56
N LEU A 399 -21.93 5.33 9.35
CA LEU A 399 -22.83 5.97 10.32
C LEU A 399 -23.76 7.04 9.70
N GLY A 400 -23.76 7.21 8.38
CA GLY A 400 -24.56 8.22 7.69
C GLY A 400 -24.02 9.65 7.81
N LEU A 401 -22.74 9.82 8.17
CA LEU A 401 -22.06 11.10 8.39
C LEU A 401 -21.25 11.55 7.16
N TYR A 402 -21.93 11.79 6.05
CA TYR A 402 -21.26 12.07 4.77
C TYR A 402 -20.61 13.46 4.74
N ARG A 403 -21.27 14.47 5.30
CA ARG A 403 -20.69 15.82 5.45
C ARG A 403 -19.44 15.80 6.32
N GLU A 404 -19.47 15.07 7.43
CA GLU A 404 -18.33 14.93 8.33
C GLU A 404 -17.16 14.22 7.62
N THR A 405 -17.45 13.18 6.83
CA THR A 405 -16.44 12.50 5.98
C THR A 405 -15.78 13.47 5.00
N TRP A 406 -16.57 14.32 4.33
CA TRP A 406 -16.04 15.37 3.46
C TRP A 406 -15.08 16.31 4.19
N GLN A 407 -15.39 16.67 5.44
CA GLN A 407 -14.57 17.59 6.23
C GLN A 407 -13.26 16.93 6.69
N VAL A 408 -13.24 15.62 6.93
CA VAL A 408 -11.99 14.86 7.10
C VAL A 408 -11.12 14.99 5.86
N MET A 409 -11.70 14.86 4.66
CA MET A 409 -10.97 15.01 3.39
C MET A 409 -10.42 16.42 3.16
N VAL A 410 -11.22 17.45 3.46
CA VAL A 410 -10.76 18.84 3.36
C VAL A 410 -9.58 19.09 4.30
N ILE A 411 -9.65 18.60 5.53
CA ILE A 411 -8.56 18.75 6.51
C ILE A 411 -7.32 17.96 6.09
N ALA A 412 -7.46 16.74 5.58
CA ALA A 412 -6.35 15.98 5.03
C ALA A 412 -5.64 16.74 3.89
N TYR A 413 -6.39 17.34 2.98
CA TYR A 413 -5.84 18.19 1.93
C TYR A 413 -5.11 19.44 2.48
N GLU A 414 -5.67 20.10 3.49
CA GLU A 414 -5.03 21.24 4.14
C GLU A 414 -3.73 20.84 4.85
N MET A 415 -3.70 19.67 5.49
CA MET A 415 -2.52 19.11 6.15
C MET A 415 -1.37 18.89 5.17
N GLU A 416 -1.63 18.32 3.99
CA GLU A 416 -0.59 18.11 2.98
C GLU A 416 -0.04 19.42 2.44
N ARG A 417 -0.87 20.46 2.31
CA ARG A 417 -0.41 21.78 1.87
C ARG A 417 0.40 22.50 2.93
N GLY A 418 0.03 22.33 4.20
CA GLY A 418 0.69 22.97 5.33
C GLY A 418 2.04 22.33 5.71
N SER A 419 2.28 21.06 5.34
CA SER A 419 3.40 20.26 5.84
C SER A 419 4.35 19.71 4.76
N ARG A 420 4.45 20.36 3.59
CA ARG A 420 5.34 19.89 2.50
C ARG A 420 6.82 19.93 2.91
N PRO A 421 7.52 18.78 2.98
CA PRO A 421 8.96 18.77 3.21
C PRO A 421 9.71 19.31 1.97
N ARG A 422 10.99 19.66 2.16
CA ARG A 422 11.89 19.94 1.03
C ARG A 422 12.29 18.61 0.38
N GLY A 423 12.12 18.49 -0.93
CA GLY A 423 12.43 17.25 -1.68
C GLY A 423 11.19 16.42 -2.06
N PRO A 424 11.39 15.19 -2.56
CA PRO A 424 10.30 14.29 -2.92
C PRO A 424 9.52 13.89 -1.66
N ALA A 425 8.19 13.99 -1.73
CA ALA A 425 7.29 13.66 -0.64
C ALA A 425 6.22 12.68 -1.14
N ILE A 426 5.93 11.67 -0.33
CA ILE A 426 4.85 10.73 -0.62
C ILE A 426 3.55 11.28 -0.03
N THR A 427 2.53 11.37 -0.89
CA THR A 427 1.14 11.62 -0.50
C THR A 427 0.36 10.30 -0.57
N GLU A 428 -0.42 10.01 0.47
CA GLU A 428 -1.40 8.92 0.44
C GLU A 428 -2.85 9.43 0.26
N PHE A 429 -3.00 10.70 -0.13
CA PHE A 429 -4.30 11.35 -0.32
C PHE A 429 -5.13 10.67 -1.40
N ASP A 430 -4.52 10.13 -2.46
CA ASP A 430 -5.23 9.33 -3.48
C ASP A 430 -5.98 8.15 -2.86
N ARG A 431 -5.28 7.34 -2.06
CA ARG A 431 -5.89 6.19 -1.36
C ARG A 431 -6.98 6.64 -0.41
N LEU A 432 -6.74 7.71 0.35
CA LEU A 432 -7.73 8.27 1.28
C LEU A 432 -8.98 8.79 0.54
N PHE A 433 -8.78 9.48 -0.58
CA PHE A 433 -9.83 10.03 -1.43
C PHE A 433 -10.70 8.93 -2.04
N ARG A 434 -10.08 7.89 -2.61
CA ARG A 434 -10.77 6.73 -3.16
C ARG A 434 -11.65 6.07 -2.11
N LEU A 435 -11.09 5.81 -0.93
CA LEU A 435 -11.80 5.19 0.18
C LEU A 435 -12.98 6.06 0.65
N ALA A 436 -12.76 7.36 0.85
CA ALA A 436 -13.80 8.29 1.28
C ALA A 436 -14.95 8.40 0.28
N LEU A 437 -14.65 8.56 -1.01
CA LEU A 437 -15.67 8.66 -2.05
C LEU A 437 -16.41 7.33 -2.23
N SER A 438 -15.69 6.21 -2.34
CA SER A 438 -16.29 4.88 -2.49
C SER A 438 -17.20 4.53 -1.30
N ASN A 439 -16.75 4.75 -0.06
CA ASN A 439 -17.57 4.49 1.12
C ASN A 439 -18.78 5.43 1.24
N THR A 440 -18.63 6.70 0.86
CA THR A 440 -19.76 7.64 0.81
C THR A 440 -20.79 7.22 -0.22
N LEU A 441 -20.37 6.93 -1.46
CA LEU A 441 -21.27 6.51 -2.54
C LEU A 441 -21.91 5.16 -2.24
N THR A 442 -21.15 4.19 -1.75
CA THR A 442 -21.65 2.85 -1.42
C THR A 442 -22.73 2.90 -0.33
N ASN A 443 -22.46 3.61 0.78
CA ASN A 443 -23.44 3.74 1.87
C ASN A 443 -24.66 4.61 1.46
N MET A 444 -24.45 5.63 0.63
CA MET A 444 -25.53 6.44 0.06
C MET A 444 -26.45 5.61 -0.84
N LEU A 445 -25.87 4.84 -1.77
CA LEU A 445 -26.61 4.00 -2.71
C LEU A 445 -27.31 2.82 -2.00
N LYS A 446 -26.71 2.25 -0.93
CA LYS A 446 -27.39 1.31 -0.01
C LYS A 446 -28.60 1.96 0.65
N SER A 447 -28.46 3.18 1.14
CA SER A 447 -29.57 3.98 1.72
C SER A 447 -30.65 4.28 0.67
N ALA A 448 -30.26 4.54 -0.58
CA ALA A 448 -31.17 4.87 -1.67
C ALA A 448 -32.18 3.75 -1.99
N ARG A 449 -31.84 2.48 -1.72
CA ARG A 449 -32.78 1.35 -1.85
C ARG A 449 -34.03 1.50 -0.98
N GLN A 450 -33.95 2.23 0.12
CA GLN A 450 -35.07 2.47 1.05
C GLN A 450 -35.78 3.81 0.83
N TRP A 451 -35.24 4.69 -0.03
CA TRP A 451 -35.82 6.00 -0.29
C TRP A 451 -37.15 5.86 -1.04
N LYS A 452 -38.15 6.67 -0.65
CA LYS A 452 -39.50 6.65 -1.24
C LYS A 452 -40.08 5.23 -1.38
N SER A 453 -39.82 4.35 -0.40
CA SER A 453 -40.24 2.93 -0.44
C SER A 453 -39.67 2.16 -1.64
N GLY A 454 -38.44 2.47 -2.06
CA GLY A 454 -37.72 1.79 -3.14
C GLY A 454 -38.11 2.24 -4.57
N LYS A 455 -38.85 3.35 -4.71
CA LYS A 455 -39.34 3.88 -6.00
C LYS A 455 -38.64 5.16 -6.44
N VAL A 456 -37.36 5.33 -6.12
CA VAL A 456 -36.57 6.45 -6.64
C VAL A 456 -36.25 6.18 -8.10
N ASP A 457 -36.46 7.19 -8.95
CA ASP A 457 -36.12 7.13 -10.37
C ASP A 457 -34.59 7.20 -10.54
N ASP A 458 -34.05 6.47 -11.51
CA ASP A 458 -32.61 6.44 -11.76
C ASP A 458 -32.09 7.83 -12.12
N THR A 459 -32.89 8.68 -12.75
CA THR A 459 -32.48 10.07 -13.02
C THR A 459 -32.31 10.89 -11.74
N GLU A 460 -33.26 10.79 -10.78
CA GLU A 460 -33.18 11.49 -9.49
C GLU A 460 -32.01 10.95 -8.65
N LEU A 461 -31.71 9.66 -8.76
CA LEU A 461 -30.54 9.05 -8.13
C LEU A 461 -29.23 9.58 -8.72
N LEU A 462 -29.13 9.60 -10.06
CA LEU A 462 -27.95 10.09 -10.78
C LEU A 462 -27.70 11.58 -10.53
N ASP A 463 -28.75 12.39 -10.38
CA ASP A 463 -28.61 13.81 -10.02
C ASP A 463 -27.94 13.98 -8.65
N ILE A 464 -28.41 13.24 -7.64
CA ILE A 464 -27.84 13.25 -6.28
C ILE A 464 -26.40 12.73 -6.29
N LEU A 465 -26.15 11.63 -7.02
CA LEU A 465 -24.83 11.04 -7.15
C LEU A 465 -23.86 12.00 -7.85
N ASN A 466 -24.30 12.70 -8.91
CA ASN A 466 -23.49 13.70 -9.60
C ASN A 466 -23.15 14.88 -8.66
N GLU A 467 -24.09 15.35 -7.84
CA GLU A 467 -23.83 16.43 -6.87
C GLU A 467 -22.71 16.04 -5.89
N VAL A 468 -22.74 14.83 -5.33
CA VAL A 468 -21.68 14.32 -4.45
C VAL A 468 -20.34 14.21 -5.20
N VAL A 469 -20.35 13.63 -6.40
CA VAL A 469 -19.13 13.44 -7.20
C VAL A 469 -18.48 14.78 -7.57
N GLU A 470 -19.27 15.80 -7.91
CA GLU A 470 -18.73 17.12 -8.27
C GLU A 470 -18.10 17.84 -7.06
N HIS A 471 -18.62 17.69 -5.84
CA HIS A 471 -17.94 18.17 -4.64
C HIS A 471 -16.55 17.54 -4.50
N TYR A 472 -16.48 16.20 -4.54
CA TYR A 472 -15.21 15.47 -4.46
C TYR A 472 -14.26 15.83 -5.59
N ARG A 473 -14.76 15.95 -6.82
CA ARG A 473 -13.98 16.34 -8.00
C ARG A 473 -13.33 17.72 -7.83
N GLY A 474 -14.04 18.69 -7.25
CA GLY A 474 -13.48 20.02 -6.99
C GLY A 474 -12.29 20.00 -6.02
N LEU A 475 -12.27 19.10 -5.03
CA LEU A 475 -11.10 18.89 -4.17
C LEU A 475 -10.00 18.11 -4.88
N TRP A 476 -10.37 17.08 -5.64
CA TRP A 476 -9.45 16.23 -6.40
C TRP A 476 -8.60 17.01 -7.38
N ILE A 477 -9.20 17.89 -8.19
CA ILE A 477 -8.48 18.71 -9.17
C ILE A 477 -7.50 19.66 -8.46
N ARG A 478 -7.94 20.32 -7.37
CA ARG A 478 -7.07 21.19 -6.56
C ARG A 478 -5.92 20.43 -5.90
N HIS A 479 -6.07 19.13 -5.65
CA HIS A 479 -4.99 18.27 -5.18
C HIS A 479 -4.07 17.88 -6.33
N SER A 480 -4.63 17.38 -7.45
CA SER A 480 -3.85 16.90 -8.59
C SER A 480 -2.90 17.98 -9.10
N GLU A 481 -3.35 19.23 -9.26
CA GLU A 481 -2.53 20.36 -9.71
C GLU A 481 -1.27 20.62 -8.87
N THR A 482 -1.26 20.17 -7.62
CA THR A 482 -0.17 20.42 -6.68
C THR A 482 0.87 19.30 -6.62
N MET A 483 0.62 18.17 -7.28
CA MET A 483 1.46 16.98 -7.32
C MET A 483 1.95 16.72 -8.75
N ARG A 484 3.12 16.10 -8.90
CA ARG A 484 3.58 15.54 -10.19
C ARG A 484 3.24 14.06 -10.26
N LEU A 485 2.62 13.62 -11.36
CA LEU A 485 2.25 12.21 -11.55
C LEU A 485 3.37 11.39 -12.18
N SER A 486 4.19 12.03 -13.01
CA SER A 486 5.32 11.43 -13.70
C SER A 486 6.48 12.41 -13.76
N ALA A 487 7.71 11.90 -13.75
CA ALA A 487 8.90 12.72 -13.97
C ALA A 487 8.83 13.45 -15.33
N ALA A 488 8.17 12.86 -16.33
CA ALA A 488 8.05 13.40 -17.68
C ALA A 488 7.21 14.68 -17.76
N GLU A 489 6.41 14.99 -16.73
CA GLU A 489 5.67 16.26 -16.70
C GLU A 489 6.58 17.50 -16.66
N ALA A 490 7.83 17.33 -16.19
CA ALA A 490 8.85 18.37 -16.27
C ALA A 490 9.10 18.83 -17.71
N LEU A 491 8.95 17.92 -18.69
CA LEU A 491 9.16 18.15 -20.12
C LEU A 491 8.03 18.95 -20.79
N HIS A 492 6.91 19.20 -20.10
CA HIS A 492 5.88 20.11 -20.62
C HIS A 492 6.35 21.56 -20.68
N LYS A 493 7.36 21.92 -19.86
CA LYS A 493 7.98 23.24 -19.95
C LYS A 493 8.88 23.29 -21.18
N LYS A 494 8.49 24.12 -22.16
CA LYS A 494 9.20 24.26 -23.44
C LYS A 494 10.71 24.47 -23.30
N ARG A 495 11.15 25.31 -22.35
CA ARG A 495 12.58 25.57 -22.09
C ARG A 495 13.35 24.32 -21.64
N VAL A 496 12.74 23.51 -20.76
CA VAL A 496 13.35 22.27 -20.25
C VAL A 496 13.44 21.24 -21.38
N TRP A 497 12.37 21.11 -22.16
CA TRP A 497 12.35 20.23 -23.33
C TRP A 497 13.45 20.55 -24.35
N GLU A 498 13.58 21.81 -24.76
CA GLU A 498 14.58 22.24 -25.74
C GLU A 498 16.01 22.02 -25.22
N SER A 499 16.25 22.30 -23.93
CA SER A 499 17.53 22.07 -23.27
C SER A 499 17.92 20.59 -23.24
N ILE A 500 17.00 19.71 -22.85
CA ILE A 500 17.22 18.26 -22.83
C ILE A 500 17.43 17.69 -24.24
N CYS A 501 16.67 18.14 -25.24
CA CYS A 501 16.86 17.70 -26.62
C CYS A 501 18.27 18.03 -27.13
N ASN A 502 18.74 19.27 -26.88
CA ASN A 502 20.07 19.68 -27.28
C ASN A 502 21.16 18.85 -26.58
N PHE A 503 20.99 18.57 -25.27
CA PHE A 503 21.89 17.72 -24.52
C PHE A 503 21.96 16.29 -25.10
N ILE A 504 20.80 15.68 -25.40
CA ILE A 504 20.73 14.34 -26.00
C ILE A 504 21.40 14.32 -27.38
N HIS A 505 21.16 15.33 -28.22
CA HIS A 505 21.77 15.39 -29.55
C HIS A 505 23.29 15.58 -29.52
N GLN A 506 23.84 16.18 -28.46
CA GLN A 506 25.27 16.44 -28.31
C GLN A 506 26.02 15.32 -27.60
N TYR A 507 25.44 14.75 -26.54
CA TYR A 507 26.13 13.82 -25.62
C TYR A 507 25.45 12.45 -25.50
N GLY A 508 24.29 12.25 -26.11
CA GLY A 508 23.49 11.05 -25.93
C GLY A 508 24.11 9.74 -26.44
N HIS A 509 25.09 9.83 -27.34
CA HIS A 509 25.81 8.67 -27.90
C HIS A 509 26.45 7.83 -26.79
N ASP A 510 27.29 8.45 -25.95
CA ASP A 510 28.09 7.71 -24.96
C ASP A 510 27.23 7.26 -23.76
N LEU A 511 26.17 8.01 -23.45
CA LEU A 511 25.39 7.88 -22.22
C LEU A 511 24.21 6.92 -22.36
N PHE A 512 23.45 7.01 -23.45
CA PHE A 512 22.14 6.35 -23.57
C PHE A 512 22.17 5.06 -24.39
N HIS A 513 23.32 4.39 -24.43
CA HIS A 513 23.44 3.05 -25.00
C HIS A 513 22.68 2.01 -24.16
N ALA A 514 21.95 1.11 -24.82
CA ALA A 514 21.11 0.10 -24.16
C ALA A 514 21.85 -0.77 -23.12
N ARG A 515 23.16 -1.03 -23.29
CA ARG A 515 23.98 -1.78 -22.32
C ARG A 515 24.16 -1.03 -20.98
N ASN A 516 24.20 0.30 -21.04
CA ASN A 516 24.36 1.17 -19.88
C ASN A 516 23.02 1.61 -19.29
N LEU A 517 21.90 1.15 -19.86
CA LEU A 517 20.55 1.51 -19.42
C LEU A 517 19.80 0.35 -18.75
N THR A 518 20.50 -0.42 -17.90
CA THR A 518 19.82 -1.39 -17.02
C THR A 518 19.22 -0.65 -15.82
N LEU A 519 18.06 -1.11 -15.35
CA LEU A 519 17.33 -0.44 -14.27
C LEU A 519 18.14 -0.36 -12.97
N GLY A 520 18.83 -1.44 -12.59
CA GLY A 520 19.66 -1.47 -11.37
C GLY A 520 20.81 -0.47 -11.41
N TYR A 521 21.49 -0.37 -12.56
CA TYR A 521 22.60 0.56 -12.75
C TYR A 521 22.16 2.02 -12.65
N ILE A 522 21.05 2.39 -13.30
CA ILE A 522 20.56 3.78 -13.27
C ILE A 522 20.04 4.16 -11.87
N ARG A 523 19.36 3.24 -11.16
CA ARG A 523 18.92 3.49 -9.79
C ARG A 523 20.11 3.71 -8.85
N ALA A 524 21.17 2.91 -8.98
CA ALA A 524 22.39 3.09 -8.22
C ALA A 524 23.02 4.46 -8.47
N ILE A 525 23.12 4.90 -9.73
CA ILE A 525 23.65 6.25 -10.07
C ILE A 525 22.83 7.35 -9.39
N VAL A 526 21.50 7.29 -9.45
CA VAL A 526 20.62 8.30 -8.84
C VAL A 526 20.72 8.30 -7.31
N GLN A 527 20.94 7.13 -6.70
CA GLN A 527 21.07 6.98 -5.24
C GLN A 527 22.43 7.44 -4.71
N THR A 528 23.51 7.08 -5.38
CA THR A 528 24.88 7.46 -5.04
C THR A 528 25.13 8.94 -5.30
N GLY A 529 24.47 9.49 -6.33
CA GLY A 529 24.58 10.89 -6.71
C GLY A 529 25.24 11.04 -8.07
N LEU A 530 24.73 11.97 -8.87
CA LEU A 530 25.23 12.16 -10.23
C LEU A 530 26.59 12.84 -10.28
N ASP A 531 26.96 13.58 -9.24
CA ASP A 531 28.29 14.19 -9.13
C ASP A 531 29.37 13.10 -9.03
N GLU A 532 29.17 12.09 -8.16
CA GLU A 532 30.08 10.95 -8.04
C GLU A 532 30.13 10.11 -9.33
N PHE A 533 29.02 10.03 -10.06
CA PHE A 533 29.00 9.38 -11.37
C PHE A 533 29.81 10.14 -12.42
N LEU A 534 29.75 11.48 -12.43
CA LEU A 534 30.57 12.30 -13.33
C LEU A 534 32.06 12.17 -13.01
N ASP A 535 32.41 12.16 -11.72
CA ASP A 535 33.80 11.92 -11.27
C ASP A 535 34.30 10.53 -11.71
N TYR A 536 33.47 9.50 -11.57
CA TYR A 536 33.79 8.15 -12.03
C TYR A 536 34.02 8.08 -13.55
N LEU A 537 33.17 8.76 -14.34
CA LEU A 537 33.33 8.84 -15.79
C LEU A 537 34.62 9.57 -16.18
N GLU A 538 35.04 10.58 -15.41
CA GLU A 538 36.29 11.28 -15.62
C GLU A 538 37.51 10.39 -15.35
N GLU A 539 37.46 9.58 -14.28
CA GLU A 539 38.54 8.69 -13.88
C GLU A 539 38.68 7.44 -14.74
N SER A 540 37.55 6.93 -15.25
CA SER A 540 37.45 5.71 -16.05
C SER A 540 37.49 5.99 -17.57
N GLU A 541 37.80 7.23 -17.97
CA GLU A 541 37.80 7.66 -19.37
C GLU A 541 38.82 6.85 -20.20
N ASP A 542 38.39 6.35 -21.36
CA ASP A 542 39.30 5.68 -22.30
C ASP A 542 40.24 6.72 -22.95
N PRO A 543 41.57 6.63 -22.73
CA PRO A 543 42.52 7.58 -23.32
C PRO A 543 42.53 7.60 -24.86
N LEU A 544 42.00 6.55 -25.51
CA LEU A 544 41.90 6.44 -26.96
C LEU A 544 40.58 6.99 -27.53
N HIS A 545 39.54 7.11 -26.69
CA HIS A 545 38.20 7.56 -27.06
C HIS A 545 37.64 8.50 -25.97
N PRO A 546 38.13 9.75 -25.89
CA PRO A 546 37.69 10.69 -24.86
C PRO A 546 36.22 11.07 -25.06
N SER A 547 35.46 11.16 -23.97
CA SER A 547 34.05 11.51 -24.03
C SER A 547 33.89 13.02 -24.28
N PRO A 548 33.08 13.46 -25.26
CA PRO A 548 32.83 14.87 -25.51
C PRO A 548 32.28 15.61 -24.28
N LEU A 549 31.51 14.93 -23.44
CA LEU A 549 30.94 15.49 -22.22
C LEU A 549 32.02 15.87 -21.21
N ILE A 550 32.95 14.94 -20.92
CA ILE A 550 34.05 15.15 -19.98
C ILE A 550 35.02 16.21 -20.51
N ALA A 551 35.27 16.22 -21.82
CA ALA A 551 36.08 17.26 -22.45
C ALA A 551 35.47 18.66 -22.27
N ASP A 552 34.16 18.81 -22.45
CA ASP A 552 33.45 20.08 -22.32
C ASP A 552 33.31 20.54 -20.85
N LEU A 553 33.21 19.60 -19.91
CA LEU A 553 33.28 19.85 -18.46
C LEU A 553 34.67 20.34 -18.04
N ARG A 554 35.75 19.67 -18.47
CA ARG A 554 37.14 20.11 -18.22
C ARG A 554 37.45 21.46 -18.86
N ALA A 555 36.80 21.79 -19.97
CA ALA A 555 36.92 23.08 -20.64
C ALA A 555 36.09 24.20 -19.97
N GLU A 556 35.38 23.92 -18.87
CA GLU A 556 34.47 24.84 -18.16
C GLU A 556 33.40 25.46 -19.07
N THR A 557 33.03 24.75 -20.14
CA THR A 557 31.99 25.21 -21.07
C THR A 557 30.58 24.85 -20.60
N LEU A 558 30.49 23.84 -19.74
CA LEU A 558 29.28 23.36 -19.09
C LEU A 558 29.41 23.49 -17.57
N ASP A 559 28.30 23.80 -16.91
CA ASP A 559 28.19 23.74 -15.46
C ASP A 559 27.89 22.28 -15.04
N PRO A 560 28.72 21.63 -14.21
CA PRO A 560 28.47 20.27 -13.71
C PRO A 560 27.08 20.13 -13.08
N ALA A 561 26.61 21.16 -12.36
CA ALA A 561 25.29 21.14 -11.73
C ALA A 561 24.14 21.14 -12.75
N GLU A 562 24.33 21.81 -13.91
CA GLU A 562 23.35 21.80 -15.00
C GLU A 562 23.28 20.42 -15.66
N VAL A 563 24.44 19.78 -15.89
CA VAL A 563 24.54 18.43 -16.45
C VAL A 563 23.92 17.40 -15.51
N ALA A 564 24.25 17.45 -14.22
CA ALA A 564 23.65 16.60 -13.21
C ALA A 564 22.12 16.74 -13.19
N SER A 565 21.59 17.96 -13.22
CA SER A 565 20.12 18.18 -13.24
C SER A 565 19.44 17.63 -14.50
N GLN A 566 20.10 17.74 -15.67
CA GLN A 566 19.58 17.19 -16.93
C GLN A 566 19.56 15.66 -16.91
N LEU A 567 20.66 15.04 -16.48
CA LEU A 567 20.78 13.59 -16.35
C LEU A 567 19.81 13.03 -15.29
N GLU A 568 19.66 13.70 -14.15
CA GLU A 568 18.69 13.33 -13.10
C GLU A 568 17.26 13.32 -13.66
N THR A 569 16.92 14.30 -14.50
CA THR A 569 15.61 14.35 -15.17
C THR A 569 15.44 13.20 -16.15
N ILE A 570 16.44 12.90 -16.98
CA ILE A 570 16.37 11.84 -18.00
C ILE A 570 16.30 10.45 -17.33
N TYR A 571 17.21 10.17 -16.40
CA TYR A 571 17.25 8.92 -15.65
C TYR A 571 16.02 8.75 -14.76
N GLY A 572 15.50 9.81 -14.14
CA GLY A 572 14.25 9.79 -13.41
C GLY A 572 13.05 9.39 -14.29
N ILE A 573 12.98 9.90 -15.53
CA ILE A 573 11.93 9.50 -16.49
C ILE A 573 12.09 8.04 -16.92
N LEU A 574 13.32 7.59 -17.14
CA LEU A 574 13.58 6.22 -17.55
C LEU A 574 13.26 5.23 -16.43
N ILE A 575 13.60 5.54 -15.17
CA ILE A 575 13.20 4.73 -14.00
C ILE A 575 11.67 4.67 -13.90
N ASP A 576 10.98 5.81 -14.06
CA ASP A 576 9.51 5.91 -14.01
C ASP A 576 8.81 5.14 -15.15
N LYS A 577 9.43 5.07 -16.34
CA LYS A 577 8.81 4.51 -17.57
C LYS A 577 9.70 3.46 -18.25
N PHE A 578 10.31 2.57 -17.46
CA PHE A 578 11.24 1.57 -17.97
C PHE A 578 10.60 0.58 -18.95
N ASP A 579 9.37 0.14 -18.68
CA ASP A 579 8.65 -0.79 -19.56
C ASP A 579 8.39 -0.18 -20.94
N ARG A 580 8.13 1.13 -20.99
CA ARG A 580 8.01 1.89 -22.25
C ARG A 580 9.33 2.00 -22.99
N PHE A 581 10.44 2.09 -22.26
CA PHE A 581 11.77 2.08 -22.86
C PHE A 581 12.10 0.71 -23.47
N LEU A 582 11.71 -0.40 -22.82
CA LEU A 582 11.84 -1.74 -23.40
C LEU A 582 10.99 -1.91 -24.67
N GLU A 583 9.76 -1.41 -24.66
CA GLU A 583 8.89 -1.37 -25.85
C GLU A 583 9.51 -0.53 -26.97
N TYR A 584 10.02 0.66 -26.64
CA TYR A 584 10.71 1.53 -27.59
C TYR A 584 11.88 0.80 -28.25
N ASN A 585 12.83 0.28 -27.47
CA ASN A 585 14.01 -0.42 -28.00
C ASN A 585 13.69 -1.66 -28.84
N SER A 586 12.61 -2.37 -28.51
CA SER A 586 12.20 -3.58 -29.25
C SER A 586 11.44 -3.27 -30.54
N THR A 587 10.76 -2.13 -30.62
CA THR A 587 9.93 -1.73 -31.78
C THR A 587 10.67 -0.82 -32.75
N THR A 588 11.66 -0.07 -32.29
CA THR A 588 12.44 0.81 -33.16
C THR A 588 13.41 0.01 -34.01
N THR A 589 13.30 0.15 -35.34
CA THR A 589 14.27 -0.41 -36.29
C THR A 589 15.51 0.47 -36.46
N HIS A 590 15.53 1.65 -35.84
CA HIS A 590 16.70 2.51 -35.81
C HIS A 590 17.73 1.90 -34.87
N SER A 591 18.98 1.76 -35.33
CA SER A 591 20.11 1.51 -34.43
C SER A 591 20.36 2.79 -33.64
N ASP A 592 19.54 3.02 -32.61
CA ASP A 592 19.68 4.18 -31.75
C ASP A 592 20.84 3.93 -30.79
N TYR A 593 21.96 4.56 -31.10
CA TYR A 593 23.11 4.68 -30.22
C TYR A 593 22.87 5.69 -29.07
N GLY A 594 21.63 6.14 -28.83
CA GLY A 594 21.29 7.09 -27.76
C GLY A 594 21.06 8.55 -28.21
N GLU A 595 21.49 8.93 -29.43
CA GLU A 595 21.35 10.29 -29.98
C GLU A 595 19.90 10.71 -30.30
N ARG A 596 18.98 9.75 -30.43
CA ARG A 596 17.55 9.99 -30.73
C ARG A 596 16.63 9.66 -29.57
N PHE A 597 17.19 9.63 -28.35
CA PHE A 597 16.42 9.41 -27.13
C PHE A 597 15.31 10.47 -26.91
N ASP A 598 15.43 11.64 -27.57
CA ASP A 598 14.37 12.65 -27.65
C ASP A 598 13.05 12.12 -28.22
N CYS A 599 13.10 11.18 -29.17
CA CYS A 599 11.94 10.49 -29.73
C CYS A 599 11.14 9.78 -28.64
N PHE A 600 11.81 8.94 -27.84
CA PHE A 600 11.20 8.24 -26.71
C PHE A 600 10.58 9.21 -25.71
N LEU A 601 11.32 10.27 -25.33
CA LEU A 601 10.85 11.25 -24.37
C LEU A 601 9.60 12.01 -24.85
N ASP A 602 9.40 12.24 -26.17
CA ASP A 602 8.19 12.91 -26.64
C ASP A 602 6.94 12.01 -26.55
N PHE A 603 7.09 10.70 -26.79
CA PHE A 603 6.00 9.74 -26.56
C PHE A 603 5.64 9.65 -25.08
N VAL A 604 6.62 9.58 -24.19
CA VAL A 604 6.38 9.59 -22.75
C VAL A 604 5.77 10.91 -22.28
N ARG A 605 6.16 12.05 -22.89
CA ARG A 605 5.54 13.35 -22.65
C ARG A 605 4.07 13.38 -23.07
N LEU A 606 3.68 12.70 -24.14
CA LEU A 606 2.27 12.52 -24.50
C LEU A 606 1.55 11.63 -23.48
N GLU A 607 2.14 10.50 -23.09
CA GLU A 607 1.57 9.59 -22.09
C GLU A 607 1.31 10.32 -20.76
N ALA A 608 2.27 11.12 -20.28
CA ALA A 608 2.12 11.91 -19.06
C ALA A 608 0.94 12.91 -19.14
N ALA A 609 0.73 13.56 -20.29
CA ALA A 609 -0.42 14.44 -20.49
C ALA A 609 -1.76 13.67 -20.50
N TYR A 610 -1.78 12.48 -21.11
CA TYR A 610 -2.95 11.62 -21.10
C TYR A 610 -3.26 11.11 -19.69
N ASP A 611 -2.26 10.61 -18.98
CA ASP A 611 -2.36 10.09 -17.60
C ASP A 611 -2.88 11.17 -16.65
N ARG A 612 -2.48 12.44 -16.85
CA ARG A 612 -3.00 13.57 -16.09
C ARG A 612 -4.49 13.81 -16.30
N ASP A 613 -4.95 13.78 -17.54
CA ASP A 613 -6.37 13.96 -17.86
C ASP A 613 -7.20 12.75 -17.38
N ASP A 614 -6.66 11.53 -17.49
CA ASP A 614 -7.28 10.32 -16.95
C ASP A 614 -7.38 10.36 -15.42
N TRP A 615 -6.31 10.83 -14.76
CA TRP A 615 -6.27 11.02 -13.32
C TRP A 615 -7.36 11.99 -12.85
N ASN A 616 -7.58 13.09 -13.58
CA ASN A 616 -8.64 14.05 -13.26
C ASN A 616 -10.07 13.44 -13.40
N CYS A 617 -10.20 12.35 -14.16
CA CYS A 617 -11.46 11.62 -14.34
C CYS A 617 -11.75 10.60 -13.22
N MET A 618 -10.80 10.35 -12.31
CA MET A 618 -10.91 9.35 -11.25
C MET A 618 -12.24 9.36 -10.46
N PRO A 619 -12.78 10.52 -10.01
CA PRO A 619 -14.04 10.55 -9.26
C PRO A 619 -15.23 9.96 -10.02
N HIS A 620 -15.27 10.10 -11.35
CA HIS A 620 -16.33 9.53 -12.19
C HIS A 620 -16.19 8.02 -12.33
N LYS A 621 -14.95 7.50 -12.38
CA LYS A 621 -14.68 6.06 -12.45
C LYS A 621 -15.10 5.35 -11.16
N ILE A 622 -14.79 5.94 -10.00
CA ILE A 622 -15.22 5.42 -8.68
C ILE A 622 -16.75 5.40 -8.59
N ALA A 623 -17.43 6.43 -9.10
CA ALA A 623 -18.88 6.47 -9.08
C ALA A 623 -19.53 5.38 -9.95
N HIS A 624 -18.93 5.10 -11.11
CA HIS A 624 -19.35 3.97 -11.95
C HIS A 624 -19.16 2.64 -11.21
N GLU A 625 -18.00 2.42 -10.60
CA GLU A 625 -17.69 1.22 -9.80
C GLU A 625 -18.70 1.02 -8.68
N SER A 626 -19.00 2.04 -7.88
CA SER A 626 -19.99 1.96 -6.79
C SER A 626 -21.41 1.63 -7.28
N LEU A 627 -21.81 2.09 -8.47
CA LEU A 627 -23.11 1.74 -9.07
C LEU A 627 -23.17 0.26 -9.47
N ILE A 628 -22.06 -0.25 -10.02
CA ILE A 628 -21.91 -1.64 -10.42
C ILE A 628 -21.91 -2.56 -9.19
N ASP A 629 -21.16 -2.24 -8.15
CA ASP A 629 -21.08 -3.02 -6.90
C ASP A 629 -22.43 -3.19 -6.21
N ILE A 630 -23.30 -2.18 -6.33
CA ILE A 630 -24.65 -2.20 -5.75
C ILE A 630 -25.67 -2.86 -6.68
N GLY A 631 -25.25 -3.30 -7.87
CA GLY A 631 -26.10 -3.98 -8.85
C GLY A 631 -27.07 -3.05 -9.58
N ARG A 632 -26.74 -1.76 -9.72
CA ARG A 632 -27.54 -0.76 -10.46
C ARG A 632 -26.99 -0.57 -11.88
N LEU A 633 -27.01 -1.65 -12.67
CA LEU A 633 -26.38 -1.71 -13.99
C LEU A 633 -26.92 -0.66 -14.98
N GLN A 634 -28.24 -0.43 -15.01
CA GLN A 634 -28.86 0.55 -15.91
C GLN A 634 -28.42 2.00 -15.61
N ALA A 635 -28.32 2.34 -14.33
CA ALA A 635 -27.80 3.63 -13.90
C ALA A 635 -26.30 3.77 -14.23
N ALA A 636 -25.51 2.69 -14.11
CA ALA A 636 -24.10 2.67 -14.51
C ALA A 636 -23.93 2.92 -16.02
N GLU A 637 -24.75 2.29 -16.88
CA GLU A 637 -24.73 2.55 -18.34
C GLU A 637 -25.13 3.98 -18.70
N ALA A 638 -26.10 4.56 -17.98
CA ALA A 638 -26.46 5.96 -18.14
C ALA A 638 -25.30 6.89 -17.73
N TRP A 639 -24.63 6.58 -16.62
CA TRP A 639 -23.46 7.29 -16.14
C TRP A 639 -22.28 7.22 -17.12
N GLU A 640 -22.00 6.04 -17.69
CA GLU A 640 -20.96 5.82 -18.70
C GLU A 640 -21.20 6.70 -19.93
N ARG A 641 -22.44 6.78 -20.42
CA ARG A 641 -22.79 7.65 -21.56
C ARG A 641 -22.55 9.12 -21.26
N ILE A 642 -22.91 9.58 -20.06
CA ILE A 642 -22.66 10.97 -19.62
C ILE A 642 -21.14 11.23 -19.57
N PHE A 643 -20.38 10.29 -19.02
CA PHE A 643 -18.93 10.38 -18.90
C PHE A 643 -18.23 10.38 -20.27
N ALA A 644 -18.68 9.55 -21.20
CA ALA A 644 -18.15 9.50 -22.57
C ALA A 644 -18.36 10.82 -23.32
N ILE A 645 -19.52 11.45 -23.17
CA ILE A 645 -19.79 12.76 -23.77
C ILE A 645 -18.88 13.84 -23.17
N LYS A 646 -18.70 13.84 -21.84
CA LYS A 646 -17.86 14.83 -21.15
C LYS A 646 -16.38 14.75 -21.56
N THR A 647 -15.88 13.57 -21.91
CA THR A 647 -14.44 13.32 -22.11
C THR A 647 -14.01 13.13 -23.57
N ALA A 648 -14.96 13.18 -24.51
CA ALA A 648 -14.69 12.93 -25.93
C ALA A 648 -13.65 13.88 -26.55
N GLU A 649 -13.76 15.18 -26.27
CA GLU A 649 -12.88 16.21 -26.85
C GLU A 649 -11.41 16.04 -26.40
N ASP A 650 -11.18 15.78 -25.12
CA ASP A 650 -9.84 15.54 -24.58
C ASP A 650 -9.24 14.26 -25.14
N ALA A 651 -10.04 13.18 -25.30
CA ALA A 651 -9.57 11.93 -25.90
C ALA A 651 -9.18 12.11 -27.37
N ASP A 652 -9.99 12.82 -28.15
CA ASP A 652 -9.72 13.09 -29.57
C ASP A 652 -8.45 13.95 -29.75
N ARG A 653 -8.17 14.88 -28.81
CA ARG A 653 -6.93 15.68 -28.78
C ARG A 653 -5.69 14.80 -28.63
N HIS A 654 -5.69 13.86 -27.67
CA HIS A 654 -4.57 12.96 -27.44
C HIS A 654 -4.33 11.99 -28.60
N LEU A 655 -5.41 11.45 -29.19
CA LEU A 655 -5.32 10.61 -30.39
C LEU A 655 -4.71 11.33 -31.58
N THR A 656 -5.11 12.58 -31.81
CA THR A 656 -4.53 13.40 -32.88
C THR A 656 -3.05 13.64 -32.66
N ARG A 657 -2.65 13.90 -31.41
CA ARG A 657 -1.23 14.09 -31.06
C ARG A 657 -0.41 12.82 -31.23
N LEU A 658 -0.93 11.67 -30.80
CA LEU A 658 -0.31 10.37 -31.03
C LEU A 658 -0.05 10.14 -32.53
N HIS A 659 -1.07 10.34 -33.36
CA HIS A 659 -0.95 10.13 -34.79
C HIS A 659 0.12 11.03 -35.44
N ASN A 660 0.22 12.28 -35.00
CA ASN A 660 1.25 13.19 -35.46
C ASN A 660 2.66 12.72 -35.06
N LEU A 661 2.84 12.24 -33.82
CA LEU A 661 4.14 11.70 -33.37
C LEU A 661 4.54 10.45 -34.15
N GLU A 662 3.60 9.51 -34.36
CA GLU A 662 3.84 8.31 -35.18
C GLU A 662 4.25 8.66 -36.61
N GLN A 663 3.67 9.71 -37.19
CA GLN A 663 4.03 10.20 -38.53
C GLN A 663 5.40 10.86 -38.57
N ILE A 664 5.74 11.69 -37.57
CA ILE A 664 7.00 12.44 -37.51
C ILE A 664 8.18 11.51 -37.32
N TYR A 665 8.06 10.57 -36.37
CA TYR A 665 9.17 9.72 -35.97
C TYR A 665 9.20 8.38 -36.69
N GLY A 666 8.09 7.95 -37.32
CA GLY A 666 8.00 6.63 -37.95
C GLY A 666 8.04 5.45 -36.97
N VAL A 667 7.92 5.74 -35.66
CA VAL A 667 7.90 4.77 -34.57
C VAL A 667 6.46 4.55 -34.12
N LYS A 668 6.12 3.31 -33.77
CA LYS A 668 4.83 2.94 -33.19
C LYS A 668 5.08 2.21 -31.88
N LEU A 669 4.39 2.66 -30.84
CA LEU A 669 4.39 2.02 -29.52
C LEU A 669 3.01 1.40 -29.28
N PRO A 670 2.81 0.11 -29.63
CA PRO A 670 1.51 -0.55 -29.54
C PRO A 670 0.77 -0.37 -28.22
N ALA A 671 1.43 -0.50 -27.08
CA ALA A 671 0.75 -0.43 -25.79
C ALA A 671 0.47 1.01 -25.33
N LEU A 672 1.24 2.01 -25.78
CA LEU A 672 0.85 3.41 -25.61
C LEU A 672 -0.35 3.74 -26.50
N LYS A 673 -0.31 3.26 -27.75
CA LYS A 673 -1.40 3.43 -28.70
C LYS A 673 -2.69 2.82 -28.19
N ASP A 674 -2.67 1.57 -27.75
CA ASP A 674 -3.82 0.88 -27.18
C ASP A 674 -4.40 1.71 -26.02
N ARG A 675 -3.56 2.15 -25.07
CA ARG A 675 -3.98 2.95 -23.91
C ARG A 675 -4.70 4.25 -24.28
N ILE A 676 -4.26 4.93 -25.34
CA ILE A 676 -4.89 6.18 -25.81
C ILE A 676 -6.15 5.87 -26.66
N GLU A 677 -6.13 4.79 -27.46
CA GLU A 677 -7.29 4.32 -28.25
C GLU A 677 -8.44 3.80 -27.38
N GLU A 678 -8.13 3.26 -26.20
CA GLU A 678 -9.11 2.93 -25.17
C GLU A 678 -9.93 4.15 -24.71
N ARG A 679 -9.40 5.36 -24.90
CA ARG A 679 -9.93 6.60 -24.33
C ARG A 679 -10.11 6.44 -22.80
N PHE A 680 -10.83 7.37 -22.19
CA PHE A 680 -11.10 7.31 -20.75
C PHE A 680 -12.22 6.32 -20.38
N VAL A 681 -13.01 5.86 -21.35
CA VAL A 681 -14.28 5.14 -21.14
C VAL A 681 -14.13 3.62 -21.19
N LYS A 682 -13.36 3.08 -22.15
CA LYS A 682 -13.22 1.62 -22.33
C LYS A 682 -12.80 0.89 -21.04
N PRO A 683 -11.92 1.44 -20.17
CA PRO A 683 -11.59 0.82 -18.88
C PRO A 683 -12.78 0.57 -17.95
N LEU A 684 -13.90 1.31 -18.08
CA LEU A 684 -15.12 1.07 -17.31
C LEU A 684 -15.80 -0.27 -17.65
N ALA A 685 -15.48 -0.87 -18.80
CA ALA A 685 -15.92 -2.21 -19.14
C ALA A 685 -15.36 -3.26 -18.16
N ILE A 686 -14.18 -3.04 -17.59
CA ILE A 686 -13.58 -3.95 -16.60
C ILE A 686 -14.48 -4.08 -15.37
N ASN A 687 -15.03 -2.97 -14.86
CA ASN A 687 -15.97 -2.98 -13.74
C ASN A 687 -17.20 -3.85 -14.03
N ARG A 688 -17.72 -3.79 -15.27
CA ARG A 688 -18.86 -4.63 -15.70
C ARG A 688 -18.48 -6.11 -15.80
N MET A 689 -17.30 -6.40 -16.34
CA MET A 689 -16.78 -7.78 -16.39
C MET A 689 -16.64 -8.35 -14.98
N LEU A 690 -16.10 -7.58 -14.04
CA LEU A 690 -15.99 -7.99 -12.63
C LEU A 690 -17.36 -8.32 -12.03
N ALA A 691 -18.36 -7.45 -12.21
CA ALA A 691 -19.71 -7.73 -11.76
C ALA A 691 -20.33 -8.99 -12.40
N LEU A 692 -20.06 -9.25 -13.68
CA LEU A 692 -20.52 -10.49 -14.32
C LEU A 692 -19.79 -11.72 -13.77
N VAL A 693 -18.49 -11.64 -13.47
CA VAL A 693 -17.77 -12.70 -12.76
C VAL A 693 -18.47 -13.03 -11.45
N ARG A 694 -18.79 -12.01 -10.63
CA ARG A 694 -19.58 -12.20 -9.39
C ARG A 694 -20.90 -12.93 -9.64
N GLN A 695 -21.67 -12.45 -10.62
CA GLN A 695 -22.97 -13.02 -10.97
C GLN A 695 -22.90 -14.43 -11.55
N VAL A 696 -21.80 -14.81 -12.22
CA VAL A 696 -21.56 -16.18 -12.70
C VAL A 696 -21.25 -17.09 -11.52
N MET A 697 -20.40 -16.65 -10.59
CA MET A 697 -19.98 -17.45 -9.44
C MET A 697 -21.10 -17.65 -8.42
N GLU A 698 -21.96 -16.65 -8.22
CA GLU A 698 -23.08 -16.70 -7.28
C GLU A 698 -24.36 -17.34 -7.84
N ALA A 699 -24.47 -17.54 -9.15
CA ALA A 699 -25.69 -18.08 -9.77
C ALA A 699 -25.86 -19.58 -9.50
N ASP A 700 -26.90 -19.95 -8.75
CA ASP A 700 -27.30 -21.35 -8.50
C ASP A 700 -27.91 -22.04 -9.74
N ASP A 701 -28.63 -21.28 -10.58
CA ASP A 701 -29.29 -21.79 -11.80
C ASP A 701 -28.30 -21.86 -12.97
N GLU A 702 -28.12 -23.06 -13.53
CA GLU A 702 -27.18 -23.34 -14.63
C GLU A 702 -27.48 -22.52 -15.89
N GLN A 703 -28.75 -22.27 -16.21
CA GLN A 703 -29.14 -21.50 -17.39
C GLN A 703 -28.86 -20.01 -17.20
N VAL A 704 -29.12 -19.47 -16.00
CA VAL A 704 -28.80 -18.08 -15.65
C VAL A 704 -27.28 -17.88 -15.66
N ARG A 705 -26.54 -18.80 -15.04
CA ARG A 705 -25.08 -18.82 -15.04
C ARG A 705 -24.51 -18.80 -16.46
N LYS A 706 -25.05 -19.64 -17.35
CA LYS A 706 -24.64 -19.70 -18.75
C LYS A 706 -24.88 -18.38 -19.48
N ASN A 707 -26.04 -17.73 -19.26
CA ASN A 707 -26.33 -16.45 -19.88
C ASN A 707 -25.34 -15.37 -19.43
N HIS A 708 -25.08 -15.23 -18.12
CA HIS A 708 -24.09 -14.28 -17.61
C HIS A 708 -22.67 -14.57 -18.13
N PHE A 709 -22.32 -15.85 -18.28
CA PHE A 709 -21.04 -16.26 -18.86
C PHE A 709 -20.94 -15.90 -20.35
N ASP A 710 -22.01 -16.08 -21.11
CA ASP A 710 -22.07 -15.67 -22.52
C ASP A 710 -21.93 -14.14 -22.65
N ASP A 711 -22.57 -13.36 -21.78
CA ASP A 711 -22.43 -11.90 -21.73
C ASP A 711 -20.99 -11.48 -21.37
N LEU A 712 -20.38 -12.13 -20.37
CA LEU A 712 -18.99 -11.92 -19.98
C LEU A 712 -18.03 -12.20 -21.14
N ARG A 713 -18.22 -13.33 -21.84
CA ARG A 713 -17.43 -13.70 -23.02
C ARG A 713 -17.51 -12.64 -24.11
N VAL A 714 -18.71 -12.16 -24.42
CA VAL A 714 -18.90 -11.11 -25.43
C VAL A 714 -18.17 -9.84 -25.04
N LEU A 715 -18.23 -9.42 -23.77
CA LEU A 715 -17.51 -8.24 -23.30
C LEU A 715 -15.99 -8.42 -23.38
N ILE A 716 -15.46 -9.59 -23.01
CA ILE A 716 -14.03 -9.89 -23.12
C ILE A 716 -13.57 -9.85 -24.58
N GLU A 717 -14.31 -10.48 -25.49
CA GLU A 717 -14.02 -10.48 -26.93
C GLU A 717 -14.02 -9.04 -27.49
N GLN A 718 -14.99 -8.21 -27.09
CA GLN A 718 -15.07 -6.80 -27.48
C GLN A 718 -13.90 -5.98 -26.94
N TYR A 719 -13.50 -6.22 -25.68
CA TYR A 719 -12.39 -5.51 -25.06
C TYR A 719 -11.07 -5.85 -25.77
N GLN A 720 -10.81 -7.14 -25.97
CA GLN A 720 -9.60 -7.66 -26.60
C GLN A 720 -9.43 -7.19 -28.05
N ALA A 721 -10.51 -7.01 -28.81
CA ALA A 721 -10.45 -6.60 -30.22
C ALA A 721 -9.73 -5.25 -30.46
N GLY A 722 -9.55 -4.44 -29.41
CA GLY A 722 -8.81 -3.17 -29.46
C GLY A 722 -7.76 -3.03 -28.36
N THR A 723 -7.25 -4.14 -27.82
CA THR A 723 -6.13 -4.13 -26.86
C THR A 723 -5.18 -5.28 -27.18
N SER A 724 -4.10 -4.97 -27.90
CA SER A 724 -3.11 -5.94 -28.33
C SER A 724 -2.00 -6.14 -27.29
N GLY A 725 -1.67 -5.08 -26.54
CA GLY A 725 -0.57 -5.05 -25.57
C GLY A 725 0.81 -5.14 -26.24
N THR A 726 1.88 -5.21 -25.42
CA THR A 726 3.26 -5.42 -25.89
C THR A 726 3.63 -6.90 -26.03
N GLY A 727 2.88 -7.80 -25.38
CA GLY A 727 3.24 -9.21 -25.24
C GLY A 727 4.39 -9.48 -24.26
N LEU A 728 4.95 -8.45 -23.62
CA LEU A 728 5.99 -8.58 -22.59
C LEU A 728 5.39 -8.93 -21.23
N GLU A 729 4.23 -8.35 -20.91
CA GLU A 729 3.54 -8.54 -19.63
C GLU A 729 2.08 -8.93 -19.83
N VAL A 730 1.51 -9.55 -18.79
CA VAL A 730 0.07 -9.84 -18.74
C VAL A 730 -0.69 -8.51 -18.57
N PRO A 731 -1.64 -8.18 -19.46
CA PRO A 731 -2.43 -6.96 -19.34
C PRO A 731 -3.12 -6.81 -17.98
N GLU A 732 -3.14 -5.59 -17.45
CA GLU A 732 -3.69 -5.31 -16.11
C GLU A 732 -5.15 -5.75 -15.95
N TRP A 733 -5.98 -5.54 -16.98
CA TRP A 733 -7.39 -5.97 -16.94
C TRP A 733 -7.55 -7.49 -16.76
N LEU A 734 -6.63 -8.31 -17.30
CA LEU A 734 -6.63 -9.76 -17.09
C LEU A 734 -6.18 -10.11 -15.67
N ARG A 735 -5.17 -9.41 -15.13
CA ARG A 735 -4.73 -9.59 -13.74
C ARG A 735 -5.85 -9.27 -12.76
N VAL A 736 -6.61 -8.20 -13.01
CA VAL A 736 -7.74 -7.80 -12.19
C VAL A 736 -8.88 -8.85 -12.24
N LEU A 737 -9.16 -9.41 -13.40
CA LEU A 737 -10.14 -10.50 -13.54
C LEU A 737 -9.67 -11.81 -12.89
N ASP A 738 -8.39 -12.19 -13.06
CA ASP A 738 -7.79 -13.36 -12.41
C ASP A 738 -7.83 -13.21 -10.90
N GLN A 739 -7.49 -12.03 -10.38
CA GLN A 739 -7.59 -11.74 -8.95
C GLN A 739 -9.03 -11.87 -8.46
N GLU A 740 -10.02 -11.35 -9.18
CA GLU A 740 -11.41 -11.49 -8.78
C GLU A 740 -11.91 -12.94 -8.83
N LEU A 741 -11.47 -13.72 -9.81
CA LEU A 741 -11.79 -15.15 -9.88
C LEU A 741 -11.18 -15.88 -8.67
N ARG A 742 -9.91 -15.64 -8.39
CA ARG A 742 -9.24 -16.17 -7.18
C ARG A 742 -9.95 -15.73 -5.91
N ASN A 743 -10.52 -14.53 -5.89
CA ASN A 743 -11.31 -14.07 -4.75
C ASN A 743 -12.57 -14.91 -4.52
N TYR A 744 -13.16 -15.52 -5.56
CA TYR A 744 -14.29 -16.44 -5.41
C TYR A 744 -13.87 -17.89 -5.19
N GLU A 745 -12.72 -18.32 -5.73
CA GLU A 745 -12.19 -19.67 -5.53
C GLU A 745 -11.63 -19.86 -4.11
N ALA A 746 -11.00 -18.82 -3.56
CA ALA A 746 -10.45 -18.79 -2.21
C ALA A 746 -10.86 -17.50 -1.47
N PRO A 747 -12.18 -17.31 -1.16
CA PRO A 747 -12.67 -16.11 -0.48
C PRO A 747 -12.05 -15.92 0.92
N GLU A 748 -11.45 -16.99 1.45
CA GLU A 748 -10.79 -17.08 2.75
C GLU A 748 -9.36 -16.49 2.77
N GLN A 749 -8.85 -15.99 1.64
CA GLN A 749 -7.51 -15.38 1.54
C GLN A 749 -7.51 -13.84 1.51
N ILE A 750 -8.66 -13.18 1.27
CA ILE A 750 -8.68 -11.76 0.84
C ILE A 750 -9.35 -10.79 1.82
N THR A 751 -10.16 -11.25 2.77
CA THR A 751 -10.85 -10.33 3.67
C THR A 751 -9.99 -9.83 4.83
N ASN A 752 -8.83 -9.25 4.52
CA ASN A 752 -8.17 -8.34 5.43
C ASN A 752 -9.02 -7.07 5.47
N ASP A 753 -9.60 -6.79 6.63
CA ASP A 753 -10.24 -5.51 6.92
C ASP A 753 -9.20 -4.62 7.60
N PRO A 754 -8.27 -3.98 6.87
CA PRO A 754 -7.14 -3.27 7.47
C PRO A 754 -7.54 -2.13 8.40
N TYR A 755 -8.74 -1.58 8.21
CA TYR A 755 -9.19 -0.37 8.85
C TYR A 755 -10.54 -0.56 9.55
N GLY A 756 -10.91 -1.80 9.89
CA GLY A 756 -12.08 -2.07 10.72
C GLY A 756 -13.43 -1.63 10.13
N GLU A 757 -13.65 -1.73 8.81
CA GLU A 757 -14.98 -1.57 8.20
C GLU A 757 -16.04 -2.39 8.95
N GLN A 758 -15.66 -3.56 9.44
CA GLN A 758 -16.51 -4.48 10.19
C GLN A 758 -16.82 -4.05 11.62
N LEU A 759 -16.07 -3.08 12.17
CA LEU A 759 -16.35 -2.49 13.49
C LEU A 759 -17.66 -1.71 13.48
N ILE A 760 -18.07 -1.20 12.31
CA ILE A 760 -19.17 -0.26 12.20
C ILE A 760 -20.38 -0.94 11.58
N ILE A 761 -21.51 -0.92 12.30
CA ILE A 761 -22.77 -1.42 11.79
C ILE A 761 -23.37 -0.32 10.90
N PRO A 762 -23.57 -0.55 9.58
CA PRO A 762 -24.03 0.51 8.69
C PRO A 762 -25.46 0.96 9.02
N VAL A 763 -25.65 2.27 9.13
CA VAL A 763 -26.94 2.93 9.34
C VAL A 763 -27.41 3.54 8.03
N THR A 764 -28.68 3.28 7.67
CA THR A 764 -29.29 3.88 6.47
C THR A 764 -29.87 5.25 6.78
N ILE A 765 -29.67 6.22 5.88
CA ILE A 765 -30.27 7.55 6.00
C ILE A 765 -31.44 7.72 5.03
N ASN A 766 -32.42 8.55 5.40
CA ASN A 766 -33.54 8.87 4.51
C ASN A 766 -33.19 10.00 3.52
N LEU A 767 -33.98 10.11 2.45
CA LEU A 767 -33.78 11.12 1.39
C LEU A 767 -33.80 12.58 1.90
N ARG A 768 -34.56 12.87 2.96
CA ARG A 768 -34.62 14.24 3.53
C ARG A 768 -33.31 14.59 4.20
N GLU A 769 -32.73 13.67 4.95
CA GLU A 769 -31.44 13.86 5.60
C GLU A 769 -30.31 13.95 4.56
N MET A 770 -30.33 13.12 3.51
CA MET A 770 -29.35 13.24 2.40
C MET A 770 -29.38 14.65 1.78
N ARG A 771 -30.57 15.12 1.40
CA ARG A 771 -30.75 16.48 0.84
C ARG A 771 -30.35 17.58 1.82
N ARG A 772 -30.54 17.37 3.12
CA ARG A 772 -30.10 18.31 4.15
C ARG A 772 -28.58 18.38 4.21
N GLN A 773 -27.90 17.23 4.20
CA GLN A 773 -26.44 17.19 4.22
C GLN A 773 -25.85 17.88 2.98
N LEU A 774 -26.37 17.59 1.79
CA LEU A 774 -25.96 18.26 0.53
C LEU A 774 -26.07 19.78 0.59
N ARG A 775 -27.17 20.32 1.14
CA ARG A 775 -27.33 21.78 1.30
C ARG A 775 -26.28 22.44 2.20
N THR A 776 -25.72 21.68 3.13
CA THR A 776 -24.74 22.16 4.11
C THR A 776 -23.35 21.55 3.89
N TRP A 777 -23.10 20.96 2.72
CA TRP A 777 -21.93 20.12 2.47
C TRP A 777 -20.61 20.85 2.73
N ASP A 778 -20.49 22.06 2.16
CA ASP A 778 -19.30 22.91 2.27
C ASP A 778 -19.29 23.81 3.51
N GLU A 779 -20.30 23.73 4.38
CA GLU A 779 -20.29 24.51 5.62
C GLU A 779 -19.27 23.92 6.61
N ASP A 780 -18.36 24.76 7.12
CA ASP A 780 -17.40 24.37 8.17
C ASP A 780 -18.12 23.72 9.37
N LEU A 781 -17.60 22.63 9.91
CA LEU A 781 -18.16 22.01 11.12
C LEU A 781 -17.96 22.88 12.37
N THR A 782 -17.07 23.86 12.31
CA THR A 782 -16.82 24.79 13.41
C THR A 782 -17.71 26.03 13.24
N PRO A 783 -18.44 26.46 14.29
CA PRO A 783 -19.13 27.74 14.25
C PRO A 783 -18.09 28.86 14.17
N ASN A 784 -17.85 29.33 12.94
CA ASN A 784 -16.88 30.35 12.66
C ASN A 784 -17.44 31.69 13.19
N ALA A 785 -17.02 32.11 14.39
CA ALA A 785 -17.50 33.34 15.05
C ALA A 785 -17.32 34.60 14.15
N ARG A 786 -16.38 34.56 13.20
CA ARG A 786 -16.14 35.62 12.22
C ARG A 786 -17.13 35.66 11.05
N LYS A 787 -17.83 34.57 10.72
CA LYS A 787 -18.87 34.56 9.65
C LYS A 787 -20.23 35.05 10.16
N GLN A 788 -20.51 35.00 11.47
CA GLN A 788 -21.77 35.52 12.03
C GLN A 788 -21.89 37.06 11.98
N SER A 789 -20.78 37.81 11.83
CA SER A 789 -20.83 39.27 11.70
C SER A 789 -21.14 39.77 10.29
N LYS A 790 -21.24 38.87 9.29
CA LYS A 790 -21.55 39.20 7.88
C LYS A 790 -22.90 38.66 7.41
N ARG A 791 -23.87 38.43 8.31
CA ARG A 791 -25.27 38.43 7.87
C ARG A 791 -25.70 39.90 7.71
N PRO A 792 -26.20 40.32 6.53
CA PRO A 792 -26.72 41.68 6.38
C PRO A 792 -27.89 41.80 7.36
N HIS A 793 -27.79 42.80 8.23
CA HIS A 793 -28.91 43.19 9.07
C HIS A 793 -30.01 43.65 8.10
N ASP A 794 -31.05 42.83 7.92
CA ASP A 794 -32.29 43.26 7.30
C ASP A 794 -32.75 44.50 8.05
N LYS A 795 -32.69 45.64 7.37
CA LYS A 795 -33.41 46.84 7.77
C LYS A 795 -34.75 46.77 7.07
N SER A 796 -35.79 46.76 7.90
CA SER A 796 -37.16 47.24 7.65
C SER A 796 -37.37 48.02 6.37
#